data_AF-A0A5C6CV73-F1
#
_entry.id   AF-A0A5C6CV73-F1
#
_cell.length_a   1.000
_cell.length_b   1.000
_cell.length_c   1.000
_cell.angle_alpha   90.00
_cell.angle_beta   90.00
_cell.angle_gamma   90.00
#
_symmetry.space_group_name_H-M   'P 1'
#
loop_
_entity.id
_entity.type
_entity.pdbx_description
1 polymer ?
#
loop_
_entity_poly.entity_id
_entity_poly.type
_entity_poly.pdbx_seq_one_letter_code
_entity_poly.pdbx_strand_id
1 'polypeptide(L)'
;MTKTIICYLAAMCWSYFAEQVLAEVAIRTESSPLSVSSQEYQARIEADGCLTNLRIGGHEFLAPGVSISRGSYFFSGGPLQLSSIEQAADNIVTASNETAAIRYGFDDAGMTWQLTNKSDNAIVFFMVLSKDVNAAFNHEGQAFMLPVNESWTEVTLVEGDSLLKIHGCDKLWGPWQGPHQVCQVSLEPHEEKTITLSVGEVTPELREQIRAITPKLSESKLQVFSPREHQVFQRSSAAKGMIFLNGHTTTHADAIRFRITGSSIEGPLSGKWQTLPLAPETSSFSGTLPLAAGGWYALNVQALKEGEVLAESTVEPFGVGEVFVGAGQSNSTNCGEICTQQTSGMVASFSGTAWQLANDPQPGVADRSQGGSFWPAFGDAMYARFGVPIGVAATGYGGTSVNQWQPDGDLFPWMMTRMYQLGPRGFRALLWHQGESDVEMPSEEYYDKLRHIILSSRTDVGGYVPWFVAQASYHNPEKPSFKSVRSAQARLWKEGIALEGPDTDTLTGDRRDLGGAGIHFSPKGLSEHGRMWADLVGDYIDSELEIDTGNGSSATATAWPEADALFHRDPSWLGGDDAYSLDLGDGRVAWFFGDSFVAPTLQGERRSTTMVRNSVGIQTGYEPTSAEFEAYWQEANDKPQSFIADEGEEFFWPGGSLLLDGKILMLMMRARNANRKMAFETTGWGAVLIDNIQKNPDQWKIRKVDAPPNRFDVLVGSATLIKDGEYVFAYSVASESHDVYLVRWRLAKAAQGDLSAPEWWTGSENGWVDQKKLDSLPAPVIKSGQTEFTVHFSPNLNRYVQVQFSGFPLAPIGLRTARSLTGPWTELEEFCSPEEMQPGKNQPPDAERMLYAAKAHPELASDGLAMTYCSNTFDIKHLIGSLDLYFPRFLQVKFSQSKAP
;
A
#
# COMPACT_ATOMS: atom_id res chain seq x y z
N MET A 1 -41.59 76.71 -45.32
CA MET A 1 -41.88 75.26 -45.25
C MET A 1 -41.18 74.57 -46.38
N THR A 2 -40.08 73.86 -46.09
CA THR A 2 -39.52 72.68 -46.81
C THR A 2 -38.03 72.63 -46.54
N LYS A 3 -37.61 71.66 -45.71
CA LYS A 3 -36.26 71.07 -45.69
C LYS A 3 -36.39 69.72 -44.99
N THR A 4 -37.12 68.84 -45.68
CA THR A 4 -37.19 67.39 -45.45
C THR A 4 -36.67 66.77 -46.74
N ILE A 5 -35.93 65.67 -46.63
CA ILE A 5 -35.15 65.01 -47.70
C ILE A 5 -33.74 65.60 -47.82
N ILE A 6 -32.89 65.32 -46.84
CA ILE A 6 -31.45 64.99 -46.92
C ILE A 6 -31.07 64.59 -45.48
N CYS A 7 -31.38 63.36 -45.09
CA CYS A 7 -30.86 62.70 -43.88
C CYS A 7 -30.94 61.15 -43.96
N TYR A 8 -31.22 60.59 -45.15
CA TYR A 8 -31.54 59.17 -45.33
C TYR A 8 -30.45 58.35 -46.06
N LEU A 9 -29.23 58.86 -46.22
CA LEU A 9 -28.21 58.21 -47.06
C LEU A 9 -26.78 58.08 -46.47
N ALA A 10 -26.61 58.29 -45.16
CA ALA A 10 -25.30 58.14 -44.50
C ALA A 10 -25.25 57.07 -43.38
N ALA A 11 -26.31 56.28 -43.21
CA ALA A 11 -26.37 55.16 -42.26
C ALA A 11 -26.51 53.79 -42.98
N MET A 12 -25.91 53.67 -44.16
CA MET A 12 -25.98 52.48 -45.04
C MET A 12 -24.60 51.85 -45.32
N CYS A 13 -23.64 52.05 -44.41
CA CYS A 13 -22.36 51.32 -44.41
C CYS A 13 -22.03 50.92 -42.97
N TRP A 14 -22.60 49.79 -42.53
CA TRP A 14 -22.08 48.82 -41.54
C TRP A 14 -23.27 47.99 -41.01
N SER A 15 -23.92 47.29 -41.92
CA SER A 15 -24.90 46.24 -41.63
C SER A 15 -24.55 45.06 -42.53
N TYR A 16 -23.46 44.37 -42.18
CA TYR A 16 -23.10 43.00 -42.56
C TYR A 16 -21.84 42.60 -41.79
N PHE A 17 -21.95 42.47 -40.47
CA PHE A 17 -21.17 41.49 -39.73
C PHE A 17 -22.20 40.65 -38.98
N ALA A 18 -22.22 39.36 -39.31
CA ALA A 18 -22.98 38.37 -38.60
C ALA A 18 -22.63 38.47 -37.11
N GLU A 19 -23.66 38.42 -36.26
CA GLU A 19 -23.50 37.99 -34.87
C GLU A 19 -22.88 36.58 -34.91
N GLN A 20 -21.55 36.49 -34.82
CA GLN A 20 -20.93 35.34 -34.21
C GLN A 20 -21.33 35.39 -32.75
N VAL A 21 -22.28 34.52 -32.37
CA VAL A 21 -22.44 34.13 -30.98
C VAL A 21 -21.12 33.45 -30.61
N LEU A 22 -20.21 34.19 -29.99
CA LEU A 22 -19.04 33.63 -29.33
C LEU A 22 -19.58 32.75 -28.20
N ALA A 23 -19.39 31.44 -28.32
CA ALA A 23 -19.61 30.56 -27.19
C ALA A 23 -18.50 30.84 -26.15
N GLU A 24 -18.92 31.15 -24.94
CA GLU A 24 -18.04 31.50 -23.83
C GLU A 24 -17.81 30.23 -23.00
N VAL A 25 -16.59 29.66 -23.05
CA VAL A 25 -16.13 28.74 -22.00
C VAL A 25 -16.10 29.51 -20.69
N ALA A 26 -16.88 29.07 -19.71
CA ALA A 26 -16.93 29.71 -18.40
C ALA A 26 -16.04 28.94 -17.41
N ILE A 27 -14.98 29.57 -16.93
CA ILE A 27 -14.22 29.12 -15.76
C ILE A 27 -14.76 29.86 -14.54
N ARG A 28 -15.41 29.16 -13.61
CA ARG A 28 -15.89 29.77 -12.36
C ARG A 28 -14.74 29.76 -11.35
N THR A 29 -14.22 30.94 -11.02
CA THR A 29 -13.19 31.13 -10.00
C THR A 29 -13.78 30.96 -8.60
N GLU A 30 -13.88 29.73 -8.14
CA GLU A 30 -13.75 29.40 -6.72
C GLU A 30 -12.24 29.28 -6.42
N SER A 31 -11.81 29.42 -5.17
CA SER A 31 -10.38 29.37 -4.78
C SER A 31 -9.73 27.97 -4.90
N SER A 32 -10.23 27.14 -5.82
CA SER A 32 -10.19 25.68 -5.88
C SER A 32 -11.33 24.99 -5.11
N PRO A 33 -12.07 24.04 -5.74
CA PRO A 33 -11.87 23.52 -7.11
C PRO A 33 -12.31 24.50 -8.21
N LEU A 34 -11.54 24.57 -9.29
CA LEU A 34 -11.93 25.32 -10.50
C LEU A 34 -12.90 24.47 -11.33
N SER A 35 -14.08 25.02 -11.60
CA SER A 35 -15.07 24.38 -12.46
C SER A 35 -15.05 25.04 -13.83
N VAL A 36 -14.87 24.22 -14.87
CA VAL A 36 -14.88 24.63 -16.28
C VAL A 36 -16.15 24.05 -16.91
N SER A 37 -16.88 24.88 -17.64
CA SER A 37 -18.06 24.43 -18.39
C SER A 37 -18.09 25.06 -19.78
N SER A 38 -18.29 24.23 -20.80
CA SER A 38 -18.67 24.64 -22.16
C SER A 38 -20.08 24.13 -22.49
N GLN A 39 -20.52 24.28 -23.75
CA GLN A 39 -21.75 23.66 -24.23
C GLN A 39 -21.63 22.12 -24.32
N GLU A 40 -20.42 21.60 -24.55
CA GLU A 40 -20.18 20.19 -24.88
C GLU A 40 -19.65 19.37 -23.69
N TYR A 41 -18.95 20.00 -22.74
CA TYR A 41 -18.34 19.30 -21.61
C TYR A 41 -18.29 20.12 -20.32
N GLN A 42 -18.05 19.41 -19.22
CA GLN A 42 -17.76 19.96 -17.90
C GLN A 42 -16.46 19.35 -17.39
N ALA A 43 -15.55 20.18 -16.87
CA ALA A 43 -14.31 19.70 -16.28
C ALA A 43 -14.07 20.32 -14.90
N ARG A 44 -13.28 19.64 -14.09
CA ARG A 44 -12.93 20.08 -12.73
C ARG A 44 -11.43 19.96 -12.52
N ILE A 45 -10.79 21.06 -12.12
CA ILE A 45 -9.40 21.10 -11.69
C ILE A 45 -9.38 21.30 -10.16
N GLU A 46 -8.73 20.39 -9.45
CA GLU A 46 -8.63 20.43 -7.98
C GLU A 46 -7.41 21.23 -7.50
N ALA A 47 -7.27 21.40 -6.17
CA ALA A 47 -6.21 22.21 -5.55
C ALA A 47 -4.78 21.67 -5.74
N ASP A 48 -4.67 20.44 -6.24
CA ASP A 48 -3.42 19.80 -6.64
C ASP A 48 -3.08 20.04 -8.11
N GLY A 49 -3.87 20.84 -8.82
CA GLY A 49 -3.68 21.16 -10.23
C GLY A 49 -4.06 20.04 -11.20
N CYS A 50 -4.58 18.92 -10.68
CA CYS A 50 -5.03 17.79 -11.48
C CYS A 50 -6.45 18.03 -12.01
N LEU A 51 -6.69 17.71 -13.28
CA LEU A 51 -8.04 17.66 -13.82
C LEU A 51 -8.66 16.31 -13.46
N THR A 52 -9.56 16.32 -12.48
CA THR A 52 -10.10 15.11 -11.83
C THR A 52 -11.34 14.56 -12.52
N ASN A 53 -12.17 15.42 -13.09
CA ASN A 53 -13.41 15.04 -13.76
C ASN A 53 -13.46 15.68 -15.14
N LEU A 54 -13.90 14.91 -16.14
CA LEU A 54 -14.19 15.35 -17.49
C LEU A 54 -15.47 14.67 -17.97
N ARG A 55 -16.59 15.42 -17.92
CA ARG A 55 -17.90 14.94 -18.32
C ARG A 55 -18.28 15.47 -19.70
N ILE A 56 -18.63 14.59 -20.63
CA ILE A 56 -19.00 14.91 -22.01
C ILE A 56 -20.39 14.35 -22.27
N GLY A 57 -21.37 15.18 -22.63
CA GLY A 57 -22.75 14.69 -22.78
C GLY A 57 -23.34 14.00 -21.53
N GLY A 58 -22.84 14.34 -20.34
CA GLY A 58 -23.24 13.74 -19.05
C GLY A 58 -22.46 12.48 -18.62
N HIS A 59 -21.65 11.93 -19.52
CA HIS A 59 -20.80 10.75 -19.37
C HIS A 59 -19.43 11.11 -18.80
N GLU A 60 -18.90 10.38 -17.81
CA GLU A 60 -17.64 10.70 -17.12
C GLU A 60 -16.49 9.91 -17.71
N PHE A 61 -15.48 10.60 -18.26
CA PHE A 61 -14.37 9.97 -18.96
C PHE A 61 -13.15 9.70 -18.08
N LEU A 62 -13.03 10.35 -16.92
CA LEU A 62 -11.88 10.17 -16.02
C LEU A 62 -12.28 9.46 -14.72
N ALA A 63 -11.36 8.67 -14.17
CA ALA A 63 -11.54 7.94 -12.92
C ALA A 63 -10.67 8.53 -11.79
N PRO A 64 -11.11 9.62 -11.14
CA PRO A 64 -10.45 10.09 -9.93
C PRO A 64 -10.76 9.14 -8.76
N GLY A 65 -9.78 8.93 -7.86
CA GLY A 65 -9.98 8.18 -6.62
C GLY A 65 -9.90 6.64 -6.74
N VAL A 66 -9.38 6.14 -7.87
CA VAL A 66 -9.00 4.73 -8.03
C VAL A 66 -7.51 4.59 -7.71
N SER A 67 -7.19 4.00 -6.56
CA SER A 67 -5.80 3.98 -6.05
C SER A 67 -5.21 5.41 -6.08
N ILE A 68 -3.97 5.57 -6.53
CA ILE A 68 -3.28 6.86 -6.62
C ILE A 68 -3.86 7.83 -7.69
N SER A 69 -4.86 7.42 -8.47
CA SER A 69 -5.38 8.23 -9.58
C SER A 69 -6.06 9.51 -9.12
N ARG A 70 -5.70 10.62 -9.77
CA ARG A 70 -6.37 11.91 -9.68
C ARG A 70 -7.15 12.26 -10.96
N GLY A 71 -7.56 11.25 -11.75
CA GLY A 71 -8.14 11.46 -13.07
C GLY A 71 -7.05 11.74 -14.10
N SER A 72 -6.34 12.87 -13.98
CA SER A 72 -5.11 13.15 -14.72
C SER A 72 -4.01 13.71 -13.81
N TYR A 73 -2.76 13.24 -13.94
CA TYR A 73 -1.66 13.62 -13.04
C TYR A 73 -0.27 13.30 -13.62
N PHE A 74 0.76 14.06 -13.20
CA PHE A 74 2.15 13.64 -13.38
C PHE A 74 2.58 12.66 -12.29
N PHE A 75 3.51 11.78 -12.60
CA PHE A 75 4.06 10.76 -11.73
C PHE A 75 5.59 10.76 -11.81
N SER A 76 6.23 10.79 -10.65
CA SER A 76 7.68 10.70 -10.47
C SER A 76 7.97 10.05 -9.12
N GLY A 77 7.87 8.71 -9.05
CA GLY A 77 7.92 7.96 -7.79
C GLY A 77 6.67 8.12 -6.91
N GLY A 78 5.63 8.77 -7.44
CA GLY A 78 4.37 9.14 -6.78
C GLY A 78 3.64 10.21 -7.60
N PRO A 79 2.31 10.38 -7.42
CA PRO A 79 1.57 11.44 -8.11
C PRO A 79 2.04 12.82 -7.61
N LEU A 80 2.36 13.72 -8.55
CA LEU A 80 2.84 15.06 -8.25
C LEU A 80 1.67 16.01 -7.93
N GLN A 81 1.86 16.83 -6.91
CA GLN A 81 0.95 17.91 -6.58
C GLN A 81 1.46 19.23 -7.18
N LEU A 82 0.68 19.82 -8.09
CA LEU A 82 0.97 21.09 -8.75
C LEU A 82 0.28 22.23 -7.99
N SER A 83 0.87 22.62 -6.87
CA SER A 83 0.27 23.53 -5.88
C SER A 83 0.13 24.99 -6.33
N SER A 84 0.86 25.42 -7.37
CA SER A 84 0.71 26.75 -7.95
C SER A 84 -0.27 26.72 -9.11
N ILE A 85 -1.49 27.20 -8.89
CA ILE A 85 -2.56 27.26 -9.91
C ILE A 85 -2.85 28.71 -10.24
N GLU A 86 -2.65 29.08 -11.50
CA GLU A 86 -2.87 30.43 -12.02
C GLU A 86 -3.81 30.38 -13.22
N GLN A 87 -4.88 31.16 -13.18
CA GLN A 87 -5.71 31.39 -14.35
C GLN A 87 -5.09 32.52 -15.19
N ALA A 88 -4.38 32.15 -16.26
CA ALA A 88 -3.65 33.10 -17.10
C ALA A 88 -4.55 33.86 -18.08
N ALA A 89 -5.72 33.32 -18.42
CA ALA A 89 -6.75 33.97 -19.23
C ALA A 89 -8.13 33.34 -18.95
N ASP A 90 -9.19 33.88 -19.54
CA ASP A 90 -10.57 33.43 -19.31
C ASP A 90 -10.78 31.94 -19.59
N ASN A 91 -10.01 31.36 -20.51
CA ASN A 91 -10.07 29.96 -20.91
C ASN A 91 -8.76 29.17 -20.68
N ILE A 92 -7.83 29.71 -19.88
CA ILE A 92 -6.51 29.09 -19.67
C ILE A 92 -6.19 28.99 -18.17
N VAL A 93 -5.86 27.78 -17.72
CA VAL A 93 -5.38 27.49 -16.37
C VAL A 93 -4.01 26.83 -16.44
N THR A 94 -3.05 27.36 -15.72
CA THR A 94 -1.72 26.75 -15.55
C THR A 94 -1.61 26.23 -14.12
N ALA A 95 -1.23 24.96 -13.97
CA ALA A 95 -0.85 24.39 -12.69
C ALA A 95 0.62 23.98 -12.74
N SER A 96 1.39 24.26 -11.69
CA SER A 96 2.81 23.92 -11.66
C SER A 96 3.40 23.75 -10.26
N ASN A 97 4.55 23.09 -10.20
CA ASN A 97 5.48 23.10 -9.07
C ASN A 97 6.93 23.18 -9.62
N GLU A 98 7.92 22.84 -8.80
CA GLU A 98 9.34 22.76 -9.15
C GLU A 98 9.70 21.60 -10.10
N THR A 99 8.91 20.52 -10.12
CA THR A 99 9.18 19.30 -10.89
C THR A 99 8.48 19.30 -12.25
N ALA A 100 7.26 19.82 -12.34
CA ALA A 100 6.43 19.78 -13.55
C ALA A 100 5.48 20.98 -13.65
N ALA A 101 4.92 21.17 -14.85
CA ALA A 101 3.80 22.06 -15.09
C ALA A 101 2.84 21.48 -16.12
N ILE A 102 1.58 21.89 -16.03
CA ILE A 102 0.56 21.67 -17.04
C ILE A 102 -0.19 22.98 -17.31
N ARG A 103 -0.35 23.32 -18.59
CA ARG A 103 -1.17 24.43 -19.03
C ARG A 103 -2.39 23.89 -19.78
N TYR A 104 -3.55 23.98 -19.14
CA TYR A 104 -4.85 23.65 -19.71
C TYR A 104 -5.40 24.85 -20.49
N GLY A 105 -5.61 24.69 -21.79
CA GLY A 105 -6.44 25.57 -22.62
C GLY A 105 -7.78 24.90 -22.91
N PHE A 106 -8.85 25.65 -22.79
CA PHE A 106 -10.22 25.18 -22.99
C PHE A 106 -10.89 25.92 -24.15
N ASP A 107 -11.56 25.18 -25.02
CA ASP A 107 -12.35 25.68 -26.15
C ASP A 107 -13.75 25.05 -26.10
N ASP A 108 -14.69 25.45 -26.97
CA ASP A 108 -16.08 24.99 -26.87
C ASP A 108 -16.25 23.47 -26.96
N ALA A 109 -15.48 22.84 -27.85
CA ALA A 109 -15.52 21.41 -28.16
C ALA A 109 -14.16 20.71 -28.03
N GLY A 110 -13.18 21.34 -27.36
CA GLY A 110 -11.84 20.80 -27.26
C GLY A 110 -11.00 21.40 -26.15
N MET A 111 -9.85 20.78 -25.89
CA MET A 111 -8.88 21.23 -24.91
C MET A 111 -7.47 21.02 -25.45
N THR A 112 -6.55 21.92 -25.09
CA THR A 112 -5.12 21.78 -25.37
C THR A 112 -4.35 21.76 -24.06
N TRP A 113 -3.66 20.66 -23.77
CA TRP A 113 -2.90 20.48 -22.54
C TRP A 113 -1.41 20.47 -22.87
N GLN A 114 -0.67 21.50 -22.46
CA GLN A 114 0.77 21.55 -22.60
C GLN A 114 1.41 21.03 -21.30
N LEU A 115 2.08 19.90 -21.40
CA LEU A 115 2.80 19.23 -20.33
C LEU A 115 4.26 19.65 -20.35
N THR A 116 4.83 20.00 -19.20
CA THR A 116 6.23 20.41 -19.06
C THR A 116 6.88 19.62 -17.94
N ASN A 117 7.98 18.91 -18.25
CA ASN A 117 8.90 18.40 -17.25
C ASN A 117 9.94 19.48 -16.92
N LYS A 118 10.07 19.87 -15.66
CA LYS A 118 11.07 20.86 -15.20
C LYS A 118 12.25 20.21 -14.50
N SER A 119 12.20 18.90 -14.31
CA SER A 119 13.17 18.14 -13.54
C SER A 119 14.26 17.54 -14.42
N ASP A 120 15.35 17.11 -13.77
CA ASP A 120 16.46 16.41 -14.40
C ASP A 120 16.18 14.91 -14.65
N ASN A 121 15.03 14.40 -14.22
CA ASN A 121 14.62 13.00 -14.40
C ASN A 121 13.45 12.90 -15.38
N ALA A 122 13.32 11.77 -16.06
CA ALA A 122 12.12 11.50 -16.85
C ALA A 122 10.90 11.39 -15.91
N ILE A 123 9.77 11.94 -16.35
CA ILE A 123 8.49 11.86 -15.63
C ILE A 123 7.40 11.36 -16.55
N VAL A 124 6.30 10.89 -15.97
CA VAL A 124 5.18 10.35 -16.76
C VAL A 124 3.91 11.10 -16.40
N PHE A 125 3.10 11.46 -17.39
CA PHE A 125 1.75 11.97 -17.20
C PHE A 125 0.73 10.87 -17.51
N PHE A 126 -0.26 10.72 -16.65
CA PHE A 126 -1.32 9.74 -16.80
C PHE A 126 -2.68 10.40 -16.89
N MET A 127 -3.55 9.85 -17.74
CA MET A 127 -5.00 10.01 -17.73
C MET A 127 -5.63 8.64 -17.46
N VAL A 128 -6.27 8.48 -16.32
CA VAL A 128 -6.95 7.23 -15.96
C VAL A 128 -8.41 7.34 -16.35
N LEU A 129 -8.84 6.44 -17.22
CA LEU A 129 -10.16 6.45 -17.82
C LEU A 129 -11.21 5.83 -16.88
N SER A 130 -12.42 6.37 -16.93
CA SER A 130 -13.58 5.77 -16.26
C SER A 130 -13.78 4.33 -16.68
N LYS A 131 -14.27 3.51 -15.75
CA LYS A 131 -14.64 2.11 -16.01
C LYS A 131 -15.76 1.97 -17.06
N ASP A 132 -16.50 3.05 -17.29
CA ASP A 132 -17.65 3.08 -18.19
C ASP A 132 -17.20 3.33 -19.64
N VAL A 133 -15.98 3.86 -19.85
CA VAL A 133 -15.33 3.95 -21.17
C VAL A 133 -14.91 2.55 -21.59
N ASN A 134 -15.60 2.00 -22.58
CA ASN A 134 -15.51 0.58 -22.91
C ASN A 134 -15.04 0.28 -24.34
N ALA A 135 -14.95 1.31 -25.19
CA ALA A 135 -14.48 1.16 -26.56
C ALA A 135 -13.51 2.30 -26.93
N ALA A 136 -12.61 2.00 -27.86
CA ALA A 136 -11.69 2.96 -28.44
C ALA A 136 -11.54 2.75 -29.95
N PHE A 137 -11.13 3.78 -30.67
CA PHE A 137 -10.67 3.69 -32.05
C PHE A 137 -9.23 4.13 -32.14
N ASN A 138 -8.42 3.41 -32.92
CA ASN A 138 -7.06 3.85 -33.25
C ASN A 138 -7.07 4.93 -34.36
N HIS A 139 -5.88 5.42 -34.71
CA HIS A 139 -5.68 6.42 -35.77
C HIS A 139 -6.15 5.98 -37.17
N GLU A 140 -6.28 4.68 -37.44
CA GLU A 140 -6.82 4.14 -38.70
C GLU A 140 -8.36 4.09 -38.69
N GLY A 141 -9.00 4.49 -37.58
CA GLY A 141 -10.44 4.39 -37.38
C GLY A 141 -10.92 2.96 -37.13
N GLN A 142 -10.03 2.04 -36.74
CA GLN A 142 -10.41 0.69 -36.34
C GLN A 142 -10.86 0.68 -34.89
N ALA A 143 -11.96 0.00 -34.61
CA ALA A 143 -12.57 -0.07 -33.29
C ALA A 143 -12.01 -1.23 -32.44
N PHE A 144 -11.80 -0.99 -31.15
CA PHE A 144 -11.33 -1.93 -30.14
C PHE A 144 -12.18 -1.85 -28.87
N MET A 145 -12.35 -2.99 -28.19
CA MET A 145 -12.91 -3.00 -26.84
C MET A 145 -11.81 -2.79 -25.81
N LEU A 146 -12.09 -2.01 -24.79
CA LEU A 146 -11.19 -1.81 -23.66
C LEU A 146 -11.39 -2.91 -22.60
N PRO A 147 -10.32 -3.34 -21.91
CA PRO A 147 -8.97 -2.77 -21.96
C PRO A 147 -8.10 -3.28 -23.13
N VAL A 148 -7.28 -2.40 -23.68
CA VAL A 148 -6.18 -2.71 -24.63
C VAL A 148 -4.80 -2.37 -24.04
N ASN A 149 -3.72 -2.83 -24.68
CA ASN A 149 -2.33 -2.47 -24.29
C ASN A 149 -1.53 -2.11 -25.54
N GLU A 150 -1.69 -0.87 -26.01
CA GLU A 150 -1.29 -0.43 -27.34
C GLU A 150 -0.55 0.90 -27.30
N SER A 151 0.39 1.11 -28.22
CA SER A 151 1.14 2.36 -28.37
C SER A 151 0.52 3.23 -29.47
N TRP A 152 -0.60 3.87 -29.15
CA TRP A 152 -1.31 4.76 -30.07
C TRP A 152 -1.11 6.22 -29.71
N THR A 153 -0.65 7.01 -30.67
CA THR A 153 -0.49 8.46 -30.54
C THR A 153 -1.77 9.24 -30.71
N GLU A 154 -2.77 8.62 -31.34
CA GLU A 154 -4.11 9.15 -31.51
C GLU A 154 -5.12 8.06 -31.19
N VAL A 155 -6.04 8.36 -30.27
CA VAL A 155 -7.10 7.46 -29.86
C VAL A 155 -8.43 8.21 -29.73
N THR A 156 -9.52 7.60 -30.18
CA THR A 156 -10.89 8.07 -29.89
C THR A 156 -11.54 7.13 -28.88
N LEU A 157 -11.81 7.60 -27.68
CA LEU A 157 -12.47 6.87 -26.60
C LEU A 157 -13.98 7.08 -26.66
N VAL A 158 -14.76 6.08 -26.27
CA VAL A 158 -16.23 6.14 -26.30
C VAL A 158 -16.86 5.68 -24.99
N GLU A 159 -17.83 6.47 -24.53
CA GLU A 159 -18.76 6.13 -23.46
C GLU A 159 -20.17 6.59 -23.86
N GLY A 160 -21.12 5.65 -23.91
CA GLY A 160 -22.50 5.96 -24.30
C GLY A 160 -22.58 6.55 -25.71
N ASP A 161 -23.14 7.75 -25.80
CA ASP A 161 -23.28 8.50 -27.06
C ASP A 161 -22.19 9.57 -27.24
N SER A 162 -21.23 9.65 -26.32
CA SER A 162 -20.15 10.63 -26.29
C SER A 162 -18.82 10.03 -26.73
N LEU A 163 -17.97 10.85 -27.36
CA LEU A 163 -16.58 10.51 -27.68
C LEU A 163 -15.60 11.54 -27.14
N LEU A 164 -14.39 11.05 -26.81
CA LEU A 164 -13.21 11.84 -26.45
C LEU A 164 -12.04 11.39 -27.32
N LYS A 165 -11.57 12.25 -28.22
CA LYS A 165 -10.32 12.01 -28.96
C LYS A 165 -9.15 12.59 -28.21
N ILE A 166 -8.06 11.84 -28.14
CA ILE A 166 -6.79 12.22 -27.53
C ILE A 166 -5.70 12.11 -28.60
N HIS A 167 -5.02 13.19 -28.91
CA HIS A 167 -3.77 13.18 -29.68
C HIS A 167 -2.60 13.54 -28.75
N GLY A 168 -1.51 12.79 -28.84
CA GLY A 168 -0.33 12.94 -27.99
C GLY A 168 -0.22 11.91 -26.86
N CYS A 169 -1.02 10.84 -26.90
CA CYS A 169 -0.84 9.69 -26.00
C CYS A 169 0.43 8.91 -26.43
N ASP A 170 1.23 8.35 -25.52
CA ASP A 170 2.34 7.46 -25.92
C ASP A 170 1.90 5.98 -25.85
N LYS A 171 1.06 5.65 -24.84
CA LYS A 171 0.56 4.30 -24.61
C LYS A 171 -0.80 4.31 -23.95
N LEU A 172 -1.70 3.47 -24.43
CA LEU A 172 -2.98 3.16 -23.81
C LEU A 172 -2.91 1.74 -23.22
N TRP A 173 -2.98 1.60 -21.90
CA TRP A 173 -2.75 0.31 -21.24
C TRP A 173 -3.73 0.03 -20.09
N GLY A 174 -3.89 -1.24 -19.71
CA GLY A 174 -4.88 -1.71 -18.72
C GLY A 174 -5.10 -3.23 -18.81
N PRO A 175 -5.97 -3.84 -18.00
CA PRO A 175 -6.74 -3.22 -16.91
C PRO A 175 -5.84 -2.75 -15.77
N TRP A 176 -6.13 -1.58 -15.21
CA TRP A 176 -5.45 -1.02 -14.05
C TRP A 176 -6.45 -0.84 -12.90
N GLN A 177 -6.15 -1.39 -11.72
CA GLN A 177 -6.95 -1.23 -10.50
C GLN A 177 -8.47 -1.45 -10.70
N GLY A 178 -8.83 -2.51 -11.43
CA GLY A 178 -10.20 -2.75 -11.92
C GLY A 178 -10.25 -2.70 -13.44
N PRO A 179 -11.38 -2.36 -14.08
CA PRO A 179 -11.51 -2.34 -15.54
C PRO A 179 -10.90 -1.08 -16.18
N HIS A 180 -10.16 -0.26 -15.45
CA HIS A 180 -9.70 1.05 -15.94
C HIS A 180 -8.59 0.92 -16.98
N GLN A 181 -8.59 1.84 -17.92
CA GLN A 181 -7.59 2.02 -18.95
C GLN A 181 -6.82 3.31 -18.65
N VAL A 182 -5.53 3.35 -18.96
CA VAL A 182 -4.64 4.48 -18.68
C VAL A 182 -4.04 4.96 -19.99
N CYS A 183 -4.26 6.23 -20.34
CA CYS A 183 -3.43 6.90 -21.35
C CYS A 183 -2.21 7.48 -20.65
N GLN A 184 -1.03 7.10 -21.11
CA GLN A 184 0.27 7.48 -20.60
C GLN A 184 0.98 8.37 -21.60
N VAL A 185 1.64 9.42 -21.11
CA VAL A 185 2.57 10.28 -21.86
C VAL A 185 3.85 10.42 -21.08
N SER A 186 4.97 9.94 -21.61
CA SER A 186 6.30 10.07 -21.02
C SER A 186 6.92 11.40 -21.44
N LEU A 187 7.63 12.06 -20.51
CA LEU A 187 8.38 13.28 -20.77
C LEU A 187 9.83 13.09 -20.33
N GLU A 188 10.76 13.31 -21.26
CA GLU A 188 12.19 13.38 -20.97
C GLU A 188 12.52 14.59 -20.08
N PRO A 189 13.68 14.60 -19.40
CA PRO A 189 14.13 15.76 -18.63
C PRO A 189 14.04 17.05 -19.44
N HIS A 190 13.44 18.08 -18.86
CA HIS A 190 13.25 19.41 -19.48
C HIS A 190 12.40 19.43 -20.76
N GLU A 191 11.65 18.36 -21.06
CA GLU A 191 10.79 18.29 -22.25
C GLU A 191 9.45 19.00 -22.06
N GLU A 192 8.92 19.57 -23.14
CA GLU A 192 7.51 19.95 -23.27
C GLU A 192 6.80 19.13 -24.34
N LYS A 193 5.64 18.57 -23.98
CA LYS A 193 4.74 17.87 -24.91
C LYS A 193 3.35 18.50 -24.89
N THR A 194 2.68 18.50 -26.03
CA THR A 194 1.28 18.97 -26.12
C THR A 194 0.37 17.80 -26.41
N ILE A 195 -0.68 17.68 -25.61
CA ILE A 195 -1.82 16.78 -25.82
C ILE A 195 -3.00 17.63 -26.27
N THR A 196 -3.75 17.16 -27.27
CA THR A 196 -5.02 17.78 -27.65
C THR A 196 -6.16 16.81 -27.43
N LEU A 197 -7.24 17.33 -26.87
CA LEU A 197 -8.48 16.62 -26.62
C LEU A 197 -9.58 17.24 -27.47
N SER A 198 -10.37 16.43 -28.17
CA SER A 198 -11.59 16.91 -28.82
C SER A 198 -12.77 16.04 -28.42
N VAL A 199 -13.91 16.68 -28.16
CA VAL A 199 -15.13 16.02 -27.71
C VAL A 199 -16.15 15.99 -28.84
N GLY A 200 -17.09 15.05 -28.79
CA GLY A 200 -18.19 15.00 -29.74
C GLY A 200 -19.16 13.88 -29.47
N GLU A 201 -20.03 13.61 -30.44
CA GLU A 201 -21.02 12.54 -30.40
C GLU A 201 -20.62 11.34 -31.28
N VAL A 202 -21.04 10.15 -30.87
CA VAL A 202 -20.85 8.91 -31.63
C VAL A 202 -21.78 8.88 -32.84
N THR A 203 -21.22 8.97 -34.05
CA THR A 203 -21.98 8.89 -35.30
C THR A 203 -22.62 7.51 -35.50
N PRO A 204 -23.67 7.37 -36.34
CA PRO A 204 -24.26 6.08 -36.67
C PRO A 204 -23.25 5.06 -37.20
N GLU A 205 -22.28 5.49 -37.99
CA GLU A 205 -21.23 4.62 -38.56
C GLU A 205 -20.29 4.10 -37.47
N LEU A 206 -19.83 4.98 -36.57
CA LEU A 206 -18.99 4.59 -35.42
C LEU A 206 -19.77 3.66 -34.49
N ARG A 207 -21.06 3.93 -34.28
CA ARG A 207 -21.96 3.06 -33.49
C ARG A 207 -22.07 1.66 -34.08
N GLU A 208 -22.18 1.53 -35.40
CA GLU A 208 -22.19 0.21 -36.05
C GLU A 208 -20.84 -0.51 -35.96
N GLN A 209 -19.72 0.22 -36.04
CA GLN A 209 -18.40 -0.38 -35.82
C GLN A 209 -18.22 -0.86 -34.37
N ILE A 210 -18.61 -0.05 -33.39
CA ILE A 210 -18.64 -0.45 -31.98
C ILE A 210 -19.56 -1.65 -31.83
N ARG A 211 -20.75 -1.70 -32.43
CA ARG A 211 -21.63 -2.88 -32.37
C ARG A 211 -21.00 -4.13 -32.99
N ALA A 212 -20.17 -3.98 -34.02
CA ALA A 212 -19.52 -5.09 -34.70
C ALA A 212 -18.39 -5.70 -33.86
N ILE A 213 -17.67 -4.88 -33.07
CA ILE A 213 -16.52 -5.28 -32.25
C ILE A 213 -16.81 -5.42 -30.76
N THR A 214 -17.86 -4.74 -30.26
CA THR A 214 -18.49 -5.06 -28.98
C THR A 214 -18.74 -6.54 -29.07
N PRO A 215 -18.12 -7.38 -28.21
CA PRO A 215 -18.31 -8.81 -28.27
C PRO A 215 -19.80 -8.99 -28.39
N LYS A 216 -20.22 -9.43 -29.59
CA LYS A 216 -21.61 -9.75 -29.85
C LYS A 216 -21.93 -10.60 -28.68
N LEU A 217 -22.89 -10.14 -27.87
CA LEU A 217 -23.31 -10.87 -26.71
C LEU A 217 -23.33 -12.30 -27.14
N SER A 218 -22.36 -13.04 -26.60
CA SER A 218 -22.32 -14.45 -26.86
C SER A 218 -23.75 -14.89 -26.57
N GLU A 219 -24.26 -15.83 -27.35
CA GLU A 219 -25.56 -16.41 -27.01
C GLU A 219 -25.60 -16.85 -25.52
N SER A 220 -24.43 -16.96 -24.84
CA SER A 220 -24.28 -16.88 -23.39
C SER A 220 -24.83 -15.59 -22.77
N LYS A 221 -26.08 -15.71 -22.36
CA LYS A 221 -26.82 -14.91 -21.39
C LYS A 221 -26.08 -14.56 -20.06
N LEU A 222 -24.96 -15.20 -19.73
CA LEU A 222 -24.18 -15.03 -18.49
C LEU A 222 -22.69 -15.28 -18.75
N GLN A 223 -21.82 -14.34 -18.34
CA GLN A 223 -20.37 -14.41 -18.52
C GLN A 223 -19.64 -14.21 -17.19
N VAL A 224 -18.59 -14.99 -16.95
CA VAL A 224 -17.70 -14.88 -15.78
C VAL A 224 -16.33 -14.38 -16.25
N PHE A 225 -15.81 -13.33 -15.59
CA PHE A 225 -14.51 -12.74 -15.89
C PHE A 225 -13.41 -13.24 -14.94
N SER A 226 -13.76 -13.53 -13.69
CA SER A 226 -12.90 -14.16 -12.69
C SER A 226 -13.73 -15.11 -11.84
N PRO A 227 -13.20 -16.29 -11.46
CA PRO A 227 -11.94 -16.88 -11.91
C PRO A 227 -11.93 -17.14 -13.42
N ARG A 228 -10.72 -17.22 -14.00
CA ARG A 228 -10.47 -17.70 -15.36
C ARG A 228 -10.06 -19.17 -15.33
N GLU A 229 -10.21 -19.84 -16.47
CA GLU A 229 -9.69 -21.20 -16.65
C GLU A 229 -8.19 -21.25 -16.35
N HIS A 230 -7.74 -22.26 -15.59
CA HIS A 230 -6.40 -22.45 -15.04
C HIS A 230 -5.88 -21.34 -14.12
N GLN A 231 -6.71 -20.37 -13.71
CA GLN A 231 -6.26 -19.33 -12.79
C GLN A 231 -5.95 -19.91 -11.41
N VAL A 232 -4.77 -19.58 -10.90
CA VAL A 232 -4.36 -19.89 -9.53
C VAL A 232 -4.44 -18.62 -8.70
N PHE A 233 -5.12 -18.69 -7.55
CA PHE A 233 -5.12 -17.64 -6.53
C PHE A 233 -4.13 -17.98 -5.43
N GLN A 234 -3.43 -16.96 -4.94
CA GLN A 234 -2.45 -17.09 -3.87
C GLN A 234 -3.12 -17.46 -2.53
N ARG A 235 -2.60 -18.50 -1.87
CA ARG A 235 -2.93 -18.86 -0.49
C ARG A 235 -2.55 -17.76 0.47
N SER A 236 -3.43 -17.47 1.42
CA SER A 236 -3.18 -16.58 2.56
C SER A 236 -2.72 -17.33 3.82
N SER A 237 -2.91 -18.65 3.85
CA SER A 237 -2.50 -19.59 4.92
C SER A 237 -2.31 -20.99 4.33
N ALA A 238 -1.84 -21.96 5.10
CA ALA A 238 -1.67 -23.35 4.62
C ALA A 238 -2.96 -23.92 4.01
N ALA A 239 -4.11 -23.61 4.62
CA ALA A 239 -5.40 -24.25 4.32
C ALA A 239 -6.32 -23.45 3.38
N LYS A 240 -6.08 -22.15 3.14
CA LYS A 240 -7.00 -21.29 2.36
C LYS A 240 -6.35 -20.05 1.74
N GLY A 241 -7.05 -19.47 0.78
CA GLY A 241 -6.77 -18.17 0.16
C GLY A 241 -8.06 -17.42 -0.20
N MET A 242 -7.92 -16.18 -0.66
CA MET A 242 -9.06 -15.37 -1.11
C MET A 242 -9.19 -15.48 -2.63
N ILE A 243 -10.41 -15.71 -3.11
CA ILE A 243 -10.72 -15.66 -4.55
C ILE A 243 -11.57 -14.44 -4.85
N PHE A 244 -11.43 -13.95 -6.08
CA PHE A 244 -12.30 -12.91 -6.63
C PHE A 244 -13.19 -13.50 -7.71
N LEU A 245 -14.49 -13.33 -7.54
CA LEU A 245 -15.50 -13.77 -8.49
C LEU A 245 -16.17 -12.53 -9.06
N ASN A 246 -16.14 -12.35 -10.37
CA ASN A 246 -16.90 -11.30 -11.03
C ASN A 246 -17.35 -11.70 -12.44
N GLY A 247 -18.37 -11.02 -12.93
CA GLY A 247 -18.94 -11.28 -14.23
C GLY A 247 -20.08 -10.33 -14.57
N HIS A 248 -20.76 -10.65 -15.65
CA HIS A 248 -21.87 -9.87 -16.19
C HIS A 248 -22.94 -10.79 -16.76
N THR A 249 -24.20 -10.36 -16.72
CA THR A 249 -25.32 -11.06 -17.34
C THR A 249 -26.13 -10.11 -18.21
N THR A 250 -26.71 -10.63 -19.28
CA THR A 250 -27.67 -9.88 -20.11
C THR A 250 -29.09 -10.42 -19.99
N THR A 251 -29.31 -11.32 -19.05
CA THR A 251 -30.66 -11.71 -18.65
C THR A 251 -31.19 -10.74 -17.62
N HIS A 252 -32.50 -10.46 -17.69
CA HIS A 252 -33.22 -9.74 -16.65
C HIS A 252 -33.41 -10.61 -15.41
N ALA A 253 -32.31 -10.96 -14.77
CA ALA A 253 -32.25 -11.72 -13.52
C ALA A 253 -32.48 -10.82 -12.31
N ASP A 254 -33.11 -11.36 -11.26
CA ASP A 254 -33.23 -10.71 -9.94
C ASP A 254 -32.15 -11.21 -8.96
N ALA A 255 -31.46 -12.31 -9.28
CA ALA A 255 -30.40 -12.87 -8.45
C ALA A 255 -29.30 -13.57 -9.26
N ILE A 256 -28.08 -13.56 -8.71
CA ILE A 256 -26.98 -14.44 -9.13
C ILE A 256 -26.68 -15.40 -7.98
N ARG A 257 -26.54 -16.69 -8.28
CA ARG A 257 -25.99 -17.67 -7.34
C ARG A 257 -24.82 -18.42 -7.95
N PHE A 258 -23.93 -18.92 -7.11
CA PHE A 258 -22.79 -19.71 -7.51
C PHE A 258 -22.58 -20.89 -6.58
N ARG A 259 -21.90 -21.93 -7.06
CA ARG A 259 -21.36 -23.00 -6.23
C ARG A 259 -19.97 -23.37 -6.73
N ILE A 260 -19.14 -23.83 -5.82
CA ILE A 260 -17.79 -24.31 -6.12
C ILE A 260 -17.71 -25.77 -5.71
N THR A 261 -17.27 -26.62 -6.64
CA THR A 261 -17.11 -28.06 -6.44
C THR A 261 -15.68 -28.48 -6.72
N GLY A 262 -15.26 -29.57 -6.08
CA GLY A 262 -13.91 -30.14 -6.16
C GLY A 262 -13.41 -30.55 -4.79
N SER A 263 -12.12 -30.87 -4.68
CA SER A 263 -11.50 -31.37 -3.45
C SER A 263 -10.33 -30.50 -3.03
N SER A 264 -10.43 -29.95 -1.82
CA SER A 264 -9.32 -29.30 -1.13
C SER A 264 -8.35 -30.37 -0.61
N ILE A 265 -7.23 -29.94 -0.01
CA ILE A 265 -6.31 -30.85 0.69
C ILE A 265 -7.02 -31.61 1.82
N GLU A 266 -8.01 -30.99 2.46
CA GLU A 266 -8.75 -31.54 3.61
C GLU A 266 -9.97 -32.38 3.19
N GLY A 267 -10.33 -32.40 1.90
CA GLY A 267 -11.44 -33.19 1.37
C GLY A 267 -12.38 -32.42 0.45
N PRO A 268 -13.54 -33.00 0.10
CA PRO A 268 -14.48 -32.39 -0.83
C PRO A 268 -15.10 -31.10 -0.28
N LEU A 269 -15.20 -30.08 -1.15
CA LEU A 269 -15.93 -28.86 -0.83
C LEU A 269 -17.43 -29.13 -0.67
N SER A 270 -18.12 -28.28 0.10
CA SER A 270 -19.55 -28.46 0.39
C SER A 270 -20.45 -28.44 -0.86
N GLY A 271 -20.02 -27.80 -1.95
CA GLY A 271 -20.79 -27.69 -3.19
C GLY A 271 -22.10 -26.92 -3.06
N LYS A 272 -22.33 -26.23 -1.93
CA LYS A 272 -23.58 -25.51 -1.65
C LYS A 272 -23.67 -24.25 -2.52
N TRP A 273 -24.88 -23.99 -3.01
CA TRP A 273 -25.21 -22.74 -3.68
C TRP A 273 -25.17 -21.57 -2.69
N GLN A 274 -24.55 -20.47 -3.12
CA GLN A 274 -24.42 -19.21 -2.40
C GLN A 274 -24.83 -18.07 -3.34
N THR A 275 -25.26 -16.94 -2.81
CA THR A 275 -25.74 -15.80 -3.60
C THR A 275 -24.64 -14.74 -3.76
N LEU A 276 -24.62 -14.05 -4.89
CA LEU A 276 -23.79 -12.87 -5.14
C LEU A 276 -24.67 -11.64 -5.38
N PRO A 277 -24.25 -10.46 -4.91
CA PRO A 277 -24.90 -9.20 -5.26
C PRO A 277 -24.86 -8.98 -6.79
N LEU A 278 -26.01 -8.65 -7.36
CA LEU A 278 -26.18 -8.22 -8.75
C LEU A 278 -26.46 -6.72 -8.74
N ALA A 279 -25.66 -5.95 -9.48
CA ALA A 279 -25.90 -4.53 -9.72
C ALA A 279 -26.86 -4.38 -10.92
N PRO A 280 -28.13 -3.97 -10.73
CA PRO A 280 -29.12 -3.95 -11.80
C PRO A 280 -28.76 -3.00 -12.95
N GLU A 281 -28.16 -1.86 -12.60
CA GLU A 281 -27.84 -0.77 -13.55
C GLU A 281 -26.83 -1.21 -14.61
N THR A 282 -25.86 -2.04 -14.21
CA THR A 282 -24.75 -2.50 -15.06
C THR A 282 -24.86 -3.99 -15.39
N SER A 283 -25.87 -4.67 -14.84
CA SER A 283 -26.04 -6.14 -14.87
C SER A 283 -24.77 -6.93 -14.52
N SER A 284 -23.92 -6.36 -13.67
CA SER A 284 -22.66 -6.96 -13.23
C SER A 284 -22.79 -7.57 -11.84
N PHE A 285 -22.06 -8.65 -11.59
CA PHE A 285 -21.95 -9.25 -10.26
C PHE A 285 -20.48 -9.38 -9.86
N SER A 286 -20.20 -9.21 -8.58
CA SER A 286 -18.85 -9.36 -8.04
C SER A 286 -18.87 -9.73 -6.56
N GLY A 287 -17.86 -10.47 -6.11
CA GLY A 287 -17.65 -10.80 -4.70
C GLY A 287 -16.25 -11.35 -4.46
N THR A 288 -15.78 -11.19 -3.23
CA THR A 288 -14.53 -11.77 -2.73
C THR A 288 -14.87 -12.74 -1.63
N LEU A 289 -14.32 -13.95 -1.66
CA LEU A 289 -14.63 -14.98 -0.65
C LEU A 289 -13.41 -15.86 -0.32
N PRO A 290 -13.31 -16.37 0.92
CA PRO A 290 -12.32 -17.37 1.27
C PRO A 290 -12.66 -18.70 0.58
N LEU A 291 -11.63 -19.38 0.08
CA LEU A 291 -11.74 -20.72 -0.48
C LEU A 291 -10.58 -21.59 0.02
N ALA A 292 -10.89 -22.83 0.37
CA ALA A 292 -9.90 -23.79 0.83
C ALA A 292 -8.84 -24.05 -0.26
N ALA A 293 -7.61 -24.25 0.15
CA ALA A 293 -6.50 -24.63 -0.71
C ALA A 293 -6.59 -26.10 -1.12
N GLY A 294 -6.23 -26.40 -2.35
CA GLY A 294 -6.19 -27.77 -2.86
C GLY A 294 -6.36 -27.82 -4.38
N GLY A 295 -6.82 -28.97 -4.88
CA GLY A 295 -6.80 -29.29 -6.31
C GLY A 295 -7.63 -28.36 -7.20
N TRP A 296 -7.75 -28.71 -8.47
CA TRP A 296 -8.59 -27.95 -9.39
C TRP A 296 -10.07 -27.98 -8.99
N TYR A 297 -10.69 -26.82 -9.07
CA TYR A 297 -12.09 -26.58 -8.76
C TYR A 297 -12.89 -26.22 -10.01
N ALA A 298 -14.20 -26.45 -9.93
CA ALA A 298 -15.19 -25.99 -10.89
C ALA A 298 -16.11 -24.98 -10.22
N LEU A 299 -16.30 -23.84 -10.85
CA LEU A 299 -17.27 -22.82 -10.46
C LEU A 299 -18.46 -22.90 -11.39
N ASN A 300 -19.66 -23.13 -10.85
CA ASN A 300 -20.90 -22.90 -11.59
C ASN A 300 -21.55 -21.61 -11.11
N VAL A 301 -21.97 -20.76 -12.03
CA VAL A 301 -22.71 -19.52 -11.76
C VAL A 301 -24.05 -19.60 -12.49
N GLN A 302 -25.12 -19.15 -11.85
CA GLN A 302 -26.47 -19.12 -12.39
C GLN A 302 -27.10 -17.74 -12.18
N ALA A 303 -27.77 -17.26 -13.22
CA ALA A 303 -28.64 -16.09 -13.16
C ALA A 303 -30.09 -16.55 -13.05
N LEU A 304 -30.84 -15.97 -12.12
CA LEU A 304 -32.20 -16.39 -11.79
C LEU A 304 -33.20 -15.27 -11.91
N LYS A 305 -34.45 -15.62 -12.18
CA LYS A 305 -35.62 -14.76 -12.01
C LYS A 305 -36.74 -15.55 -11.35
N GLU A 306 -37.25 -15.05 -10.24
CA GLU A 306 -38.33 -15.71 -9.46
C GLU A 306 -37.99 -17.19 -9.12
N GLY A 307 -36.71 -17.50 -8.97
CA GLY A 307 -36.20 -18.85 -8.69
C GLY A 307 -35.95 -19.74 -9.90
N GLU A 308 -36.33 -19.33 -11.12
CA GLU A 308 -36.02 -20.04 -12.36
C GLU A 308 -34.62 -19.67 -12.87
N VAL A 309 -33.84 -20.66 -13.34
CA VAL A 309 -32.51 -20.42 -13.92
C VAL A 309 -32.66 -19.93 -15.36
N LEU A 310 -32.28 -18.68 -15.61
CA LEU A 310 -32.34 -18.05 -16.94
C LEU A 310 -31.07 -18.28 -17.76
N ALA A 311 -29.94 -18.42 -17.08
CA ALA A 311 -28.62 -18.61 -17.67
C ALA A 311 -27.66 -19.25 -16.68
N GLU A 312 -26.67 -19.94 -17.20
CA GLU A 312 -25.59 -20.52 -16.40
C GLU A 312 -24.25 -20.43 -17.13
N SER A 313 -23.18 -20.39 -16.35
CA SER A 313 -21.80 -20.37 -16.83
C SER A 313 -20.95 -21.25 -15.91
N THR A 314 -19.95 -21.90 -16.49
CA THR A 314 -19.00 -22.73 -15.74
C THR A 314 -17.58 -22.30 -16.05
N VAL A 315 -16.74 -22.23 -15.01
CA VAL A 315 -15.29 -22.06 -15.13
C VAL A 315 -14.63 -23.24 -14.45
N GLU A 316 -13.87 -24.02 -15.20
CA GLU A 316 -13.13 -25.19 -14.74
C GLU A 316 -11.96 -25.46 -15.69
N PRO A 317 -10.74 -25.71 -15.20
CA PRO A 317 -10.32 -25.68 -13.79
C PRO A 317 -9.98 -24.26 -13.29
N PHE A 318 -10.00 -24.02 -11.98
CA PHE A 318 -9.29 -22.92 -11.31
C PHE A 318 -8.91 -23.37 -9.89
N GLY A 319 -7.99 -22.71 -9.20
CA GLY A 319 -7.48 -23.23 -7.92
C GLY A 319 -6.93 -22.19 -6.96
N VAL A 320 -6.70 -22.64 -5.72
CA VAL A 320 -6.05 -21.85 -4.67
C VAL A 320 -4.77 -22.56 -4.25
N GLY A 321 -3.63 -21.90 -4.46
CA GLY A 321 -2.31 -22.48 -4.27
C GLY A 321 -1.22 -21.43 -4.16
N GLU A 322 -0.06 -21.65 -4.76
CA GLU A 322 1.07 -20.72 -4.69
C GLU A 322 1.32 -20.08 -6.05
N VAL A 323 1.49 -18.76 -6.10
CA VAL A 323 1.70 -17.99 -7.32
C VAL A 323 3.04 -17.28 -7.25
N PHE A 324 3.83 -17.34 -8.32
CA PHE A 324 5.17 -16.73 -8.37
C PHE A 324 5.34 -15.85 -9.61
N VAL A 325 6.08 -14.76 -9.46
CA VAL A 325 6.55 -13.94 -10.58
C VAL A 325 8.01 -14.29 -10.84
N GLY A 326 8.39 -14.43 -12.11
CA GLY A 326 9.75 -14.74 -12.51
C GLY A 326 10.36 -13.63 -13.34
N ALA A 327 11.55 -13.14 -12.97
CA ALA A 327 12.23 -12.08 -13.70
C ALA A 327 13.74 -12.35 -13.83
N GLY A 328 14.40 -11.60 -14.71
CA GLY A 328 15.82 -11.73 -14.99
C GLY A 328 16.12 -12.03 -16.47
N GLN A 329 17.26 -12.66 -16.75
CA GLN A 329 17.73 -12.83 -18.13
C GLN A 329 17.40 -14.19 -18.76
N SER A 330 18.15 -14.63 -19.76
CA SER A 330 17.84 -15.80 -20.61
C SER A 330 17.56 -17.07 -19.82
N ASN A 331 18.32 -17.35 -18.76
CA ASN A 331 18.10 -18.52 -17.90
C ASN A 331 16.82 -18.45 -17.02
N SER A 332 16.16 -17.29 -16.96
CA SER A 332 14.81 -17.12 -16.38
C SER A 332 13.67 -17.31 -17.40
N THR A 333 14.01 -17.35 -18.69
CA THR A 333 13.09 -17.37 -19.84
C THR A 333 13.08 -18.72 -20.56
N ASN A 334 12.65 -18.74 -21.83
CA ASN A 334 12.58 -19.92 -22.68
C ASN A 334 13.88 -20.09 -23.50
N CYS A 335 15.06 -20.00 -22.88
CA CYS A 335 16.35 -20.16 -23.57
C CYS A 335 17.01 -21.53 -23.33
N GLY A 336 16.37 -22.42 -22.59
CA GLY A 336 16.84 -23.80 -22.43
C GLY A 336 16.79 -24.58 -23.74
N GLU A 337 17.64 -25.60 -23.84
CA GLU A 337 17.93 -26.32 -25.10
C GLU A 337 16.67 -26.93 -25.75
N ILE A 338 15.75 -27.48 -24.94
CA ILE A 338 14.53 -28.14 -25.42
C ILE A 338 13.35 -27.79 -24.51
N CYS A 339 12.18 -27.53 -25.12
CA CYS A 339 10.91 -27.39 -24.40
C CYS A 339 10.63 -28.60 -23.51
N THR A 340 10.26 -28.34 -22.25
CA THR A 340 9.83 -29.35 -21.29
C THR A 340 8.33 -29.20 -20.99
N GLN A 341 7.73 -30.23 -20.40
CA GLN A 341 6.32 -30.25 -20.03
C GLN A 341 6.19 -30.56 -18.55
N GLN A 342 5.17 -29.99 -17.91
CA GLN A 342 4.80 -30.41 -16.56
C GLN A 342 4.18 -31.81 -16.61
N THR A 343 4.27 -32.53 -15.50
CA THR A 343 3.78 -33.91 -15.36
C THR A 343 2.61 -34.03 -14.39
N SER A 344 2.43 -33.05 -13.49
CA SER A 344 1.38 -33.08 -12.45
C SER A 344 -0.03 -32.75 -12.94
N GLY A 345 -0.15 -32.00 -14.03
CA GLY A 345 -1.38 -31.32 -14.46
C GLY A 345 -1.74 -30.09 -13.59
N MET A 346 -0.88 -29.69 -12.66
CA MET A 346 -1.21 -28.76 -11.56
C MET A 346 -0.42 -27.45 -11.61
N VAL A 347 0.30 -27.21 -12.71
CA VAL A 347 1.11 -26.00 -12.90
C VAL A 347 0.51 -25.18 -14.05
N ALA A 348 0.25 -23.90 -13.79
CA ALA A 348 -0.33 -22.98 -14.76
C ALA A 348 0.49 -21.68 -14.88
N SER A 349 0.58 -21.16 -16.10
CA SER A 349 1.34 -19.95 -16.43
C SER A 349 0.42 -18.82 -16.88
N PHE A 350 0.71 -17.60 -16.40
CA PHE A 350 -0.04 -16.40 -16.73
C PHE A 350 0.70 -15.51 -17.72
N SER A 351 0.09 -15.27 -18.89
CA SER A 351 0.71 -14.55 -20.02
C SER A 351 0.69 -13.02 -19.92
N GLY A 352 -0.25 -12.46 -19.16
CA GLY A 352 -0.70 -11.07 -19.36
C GLY A 352 -2.21 -11.01 -19.35
N THR A 353 -2.76 -11.96 -20.07
CA THR A 353 -4.13 -11.91 -20.58
C THR A 353 -4.84 -13.24 -20.37
N ALA A 354 -4.09 -14.35 -20.39
CA ALA A 354 -4.62 -15.70 -20.27
C ALA A 354 -3.77 -16.58 -19.35
N TRP A 355 -4.42 -17.57 -18.76
CA TRP A 355 -3.79 -18.66 -18.01
C TRP A 355 -3.82 -19.92 -18.87
N GLN A 356 -2.76 -20.71 -18.81
CA GLN A 356 -2.64 -22.00 -19.49
C GLN A 356 -1.81 -22.97 -18.65
N LEU A 357 -1.86 -24.27 -18.93
CA LEU A 357 -0.89 -25.19 -18.34
C LEU A 357 0.54 -24.74 -18.65
N ALA A 358 1.42 -24.84 -17.66
CA ALA A 358 2.80 -24.37 -17.72
C ALA A 358 3.72 -25.29 -18.51
N ASN A 359 3.30 -25.73 -19.70
CA ASN A 359 4.18 -26.40 -20.66
C ASN A 359 5.00 -25.35 -21.41
N ASP A 360 6.27 -25.65 -21.69
CA ASP A 360 7.11 -24.75 -22.47
C ASP A 360 6.62 -24.62 -23.92
N PRO A 361 6.82 -23.46 -24.55
CA PRO A 361 7.44 -22.26 -23.98
C PRO A 361 6.49 -21.50 -23.04
N GLN A 362 7.05 -20.91 -21.98
CA GLN A 362 6.30 -20.12 -21.03
C GLN A 362 5.82 -18.80 -21.64
N PRO A 363 4.54 -18.43 -21.47
CA PRO A 363 4.03 -17.17 -21.98
C PRO A 363 4.47 -16.00 -21.08
N GLY A 364 4.39 -14.77 -21.61
CA GLY A 364 4.59 -13.54 -20.82
C GLY A 364 6.03 -13.02 -20.71
N VAL A 365 7.02 -13.80 -21.14
CA VAL A 365 8.42 -13.32 -21.28
C VAL A 365 8.50 -12.16 -22.28
N ALA A 366 9.31 -11.16 -21.98
CA ALA A 366 9.39 -9.94 -22.79
C ALA A 366 10.11 -10.18 -24.12
N ASP A 367 11.06 -11.11 -24.15
CA ASP A 367 11.89 -11.42 -25.34
C ASP A 367 11.23 -12.37 -26.34
N ARG A 368 10.06 -12.94 -26.02
CA ARG A 368 9.34 -13.93 -26.83
C ARG A 368 10.17 -15.16 -27.20
N SER A 369 11.16 -15.53 -26.38
CA SER A 369 11.94 -16.76 -26.51
C SER A 369 11.03 -18.01 -26.57
N GLN A 370 11.48 -19.08 -27.24
CA GLN A 370 10.64 -20.25 -27.61
C GLN A 370 11.22 -21.62 -27.20
N GLY A 371 12.35 -21.66 -26.50
CA GLY A 371 12.98 -22.89 -26.01
C GLY A 371 12.38 -23.40 -24.69
N GLY A 372 13.18 -24.16 -23.93
CA GLY A 372 12.77 -24.70 -22.63
C GLY A 372 12.98 -23.73 -21.47
N SER A 373 12.31 -24.00 -20.35
CA SER A 373 12.46 -23.26 -19.11
C SER A 373 12.47 -24.20 -17.89
N PHE A 374 12.82 -23.68 -16.71
CA PHE A 374 12.82 -24.46 -15.48
C PHE A 374 11.43 -24.51 -14.80
N TRP A 375 10.49 -23.68 -15.26
CA TRP A 375 9.18 -23.49 -14.64
C TRP A 375 8.33 -24.77 -14.55
N PRO A 376 8.31 -25.67 -15.55
CA PRO A 376 7.60 -26.93 -15.44
C PRO A 376 8.13 -27.80 -14.29
N ALA A 377 9.45 -27.96 -14.20
CA ALA A 377 10.10 -28.75 -13.15
C ALA A 377 9.96 -28.12 -11.76
N PHE A 378 10.07 -26.79 -11.67
CA PHE A 378 9.82 -26.05 -10.43
C PHE A 378 8.39 -26.26 -9.93
N GLY A 379 7.39 -26.07 -10.81
CA GLY A 379 6.00 -26.22 -10.46
C GLY A 379 5.64 -27.63 -10.02
N ASP A 380 6.15 -28.66 -10.72
CA ASP A 380 5.92 -30.06 -10.34
C ASP A 380 6.54 -30.40 -8.98
N ALA A 381 7.75 -29.91 -8.70
CA ALA A 381 8.41 -30.12 -7.42
C ALA A 381 7.65 -29.42 -6.27
N MET A 382 7.19 -28.19 -6.49
CA MET A 382 6.36 -27.45 -5.52
C MET A 382 5.01 -28.13 -5.30
N TYR A 383 4.36 -28.61 -6.36
CA TYR A 383 3.11 -29.39 -6.22
C TYR A 383 3.34 -30.69 -5.44
N ALA A 384 4.43 -31.41 -5.71
CA ALA A 384 4.78 -32.63 -4.98
C ALA A 384 4.98 -32.38 -3.48
N ARG A 385 5.50 -31.19 -3.11
CA ARG A 385 5.69 -30.78 -1.71
C ARG A 385 4.40 -30.34 -1.03
N PHE A 386 3.58 -29.52 -1.70
CA PHE A 386 2.45 -28.83 -1.05
C PHE A 386 1.06 -29.37 -1.39
N GLY A 387 0.92 -30.18 -2.44
CA GLY A 387 -0.37 -30.72 -2.88
C GLY A 387 -1.35 -29.65 -3.40
N VAL A 388 -0.86 -28.48 -3.80
CA VAL A 388 -1.67 -27.34 -4.28
C VAL A 388 -1.23 -26.85 -5.66
N PRO A 389 -2.14 -26.32 -6.49
CA PRO A 389 -1.81 -25.77 -7.79
C PRO A 389 -0.73 -24.69 -7.70
N ILE A 390 0.13 -24.63 -8.71
CA ILE A 390 1.22 -23.67 -8.79
C ILE A 390 0.97 -22.73 -9.98
N GLY A 391 0.88 -21.44 -9.70
CA GLY A 391 0.82 -20.37 -10.70
C GLY A 391 2.20 -19.77 -10.93
N VAL A 392 2.57 -19.54 -12.19
CA VAL A 392 3.82 -18.87 -12.55
C VAL A 392 3.57 -17.75 -13.54
N ALA A 393 4.34 -16.68 -13.44
CA ALA A 393 4.26 -15.55 -14.35
C ALA A 393 5.67 -15.07 -14.71
N ALA A 394 6.21 -15.60 -15.81
CA ALA A 394 7.53 -15.25 -16.30
C ALA A 394 7.50 -13.90 -17.04
N THR A 395 8.48 -13.03 -16.77
CA THR A 395 8.61 -11.69 -17.35
C THR A 395 10.02 -11.38 -17.85
N GLY A 396 10.93 -12.35 -17.83
CA GLY A 396 12.35 -12.15 -18.17
C GLY A 396 12.63 -11.74 -19.61
N TYR A 397 13.88 -11.34 -19.88
CA TYR A 397 14.38 -10.96 -21.20
C TYR A 397 15.84 -11.41 -21.39
N GLY A 398 16.14 -12.18 -22.43
CA GLY A 398 17.46 -12.72 -22.73
C GLY A 398 18.58 -11.69 -22.94
N GLY A 399 19.75 -11.96 -22.36
CA GLY A 399 20.98 -11.19 -22.59
C GLY A 399 21.07 -9.83 -21.89
N THR A 400 20.13 -9.48 -21.00
CA THR A 400 20.12 -8.18 -20.32
C THR A 400 21.05 -8.11 -19.12
N SER A 401 21.68 -6.95 -18.95
CA SER A 401 22.36 -6.53 -17.72
C SER A 401 21.33 -5.97 -16.72
N VAL A 402 21.66 -5.93 -15.44
CA VAL A 402 20.88 -5.26 -14.38
C VAL A 402 20.58 -3.79 -14.70
N ASN A 403 21.35 -3.16 -15.59
CA ASN A 403 21.12 -1.80 -16.08
C ASN A 403 19.79 -1.64 -16.84
N GLN A 404 19.38 -2.61 -17.66
CA GLN A 404 18.11 -2.53 -18.39
C GLN A 404 16.88 -2.72 -17.49
N TRP A 405 17.09 -3.16 -16.25
CA TRP A 405 16.05 -3.43 -15.26
C TRP A 405 15.87 -2.31 -14.25
N GLN A 406 16.62 -1.22 -14.36
CA GLN A 406 16.41 -0.05 -13.50
C GLN A 406 15.01 0.54 -13.69
N PRO A 407 14.45 1.27 -12.72
CA PRO A 407 13.09 1.81 -12.79
C PRO A 407 12.79 2.68 -14.03
N ASP A 408 13.81 3.32 -14.59
CA ASP A 408 13.79 4.11 -15.82
C ASP A 408 13.98 3.26 -17.10
N GLY A 409 14.27 1.97 -16.99
CA GLY A 409 14.42 1.04 -18.10
C GLY A 409 13.15 0.26 -18.43
N ASP A 410 12.96 -0.16 -19.69
CA ASP A 410 11.72 -0.77 -20.20
C ASP A 410 11.30 -2.09 -19.51
N LEU A 411 12.25 -2.83 -18.94
CA LEU A 411 11.97 -4.15 -18.35
C LEU A 411 11.36 -4.05 -16.95
N PHE A 412 11.64 -2.95 -16.24
CA PHE A 412 11.06 -2.72 -14.92
C PHE A 412 9.54 -2.49 -15.01
N PRO A 413 9.00 -1.57 -15.84
CA PRO A 413 7.56 -1.44 -16.07
C PRO A 413 6.90 -2.72 -16.57
N TRP A 414 7.59 -3.53 -17.39
CA TRP A 414 7.06 -4.82 -17.85
C TRP A 414 6.83 -5.80 -16.68
N MET A 415 7.84 -5.96 -15.82
CA MET A 415 7.75 -6.74 -14.58
C MET A 415 6.68 -6.19 -13.64
N MET A 416 6.65 -4.88 -13.43
CA MET A 416 5.67 -4.23 -12.56
C MET A 416 4.25 -4.41 -13.08
N THR A 417 4.03 -4.33 -14.39
CA THR A 417 2.73 -4.62 -15.02
C THR A 417 2.24 -6.02 -14.63
N ARG A 418 3.12 -7.01 -14.60
CA ARG A 418 2.75 -8.36 -14.16
C ARG A 418 2.34 -8.38 -12.69
N MET A 419 3.12 -7.76 -11.82
CA MET A 419 2.85 -7.69 -10.38
C MET A 419 1.51 -6.99 -10.12
N TYR A 420 1.19 -5.92 -10.85
CA TYR A 420 -0.09 -5.21 -10.76
C TYR A 420 -1.28 -6.05 -11.24
N GLN A 421 -1.12 -6.82 -12.32
CA GLN A 421 -2.18 -7.69 -12.83
C GLN A 421 -2.53 -8.84 -11.87
N LEU A 422 -1.55 -9.32 -11.10
CA LEU A 422 -1.79 -10.29 -10.02
C LEU A 422 -2.33 -9.61 -8.76
N GLY A 423 -1.96 -8.35 -8.55
CA GLY A 423 -2.41 -7.50 -7.45
C GLY A 423 -1.60 -7.72 -6.16
N PRO A 424 -1.72 -6.79 -5.19
CA PRO A 424 -1.07 -6.92 -3.89
C PRO A 424 -1.48 -8.22 -3.18
N ARG A 425 -0.50 -9.02 -2.74
CA ARG A 425 -0.69 -10.37 -2.17
C ARG A 425 -1.28 -11.42 -3.13
N GLY A 426 -1.37 -11.11 -4.43
CA GLY A 426 -1.79 -12.06 -5.47
C GLY A 426 -0.71 -13.06 -5.89
N PHE A 427 0.48 -12.95 -5.31
CA PHE A 427 1.61 -13.84 -5.49
C PHE A 427 2.48 -13.91 -4.23
N ARG A 428 3.19 -15.02 -4.05
CA ARG A 428 4.03 -15.33 -2.89
C ARG A 428 5.35 -14.59 -2.94
N ALA A 429 6.04 -14.65 -4.07
CA ALA A 429 7.38 -14.12 -4.21
C ALA A 429 7.73 -13.86 -5.68
N LEU A 430 8.73 -12.99 -5.88
CA LEU A 430 9.41 -12.83 -7.15
C LEU A 430 10.73 -13.61 -7.14
N LEU A 431 10.97 -14.42 -8.17
CA LEU A 431 12.19 -15.22 -8.37
C LEU A 431 13.07 -14.54 -9.42
N TRP A 432 14.21 -14.01 -8.99
CA TRP A 432 15.16 -13.28 -9.82
C TRP A 432 16.35 -14.16 -10.22
N HIS A 433 16.52 -14.38 -11.52
CA HIS A 433 17.69 -15.07 -12.08
C HIS A 433 18.35 -14.19 -13.15
N GLN A 434 19.38 -13.44 -12.73
CA GLN A 434 20.18 -12.60 -13.60
C GLN A 434 21.56 -12.35 -12.99
N GLY A 435 22.54 -12.17 -13.87
CA GLY A 435 23.90 -11.73 -13.52
C GLY A 435 24.96 -12.15 -14.54
N GLU A 436 24.65 -13.08 -15.44
CA GLU A 436 25.60 -13.61 -16.43
C GLU A 436 25.98 -12.59 -17.52
N SER A 437 25.16 -11.56 -17.74
CA SER A 437 25.50 -10.42 -18.60
C SER A 437 26.32 -9.33 -17.91
N ASP A 438 26.39 -9.33 -16.57
CA ASP A 438 27.14 -8.35 -15.76
C ASP A 438 28.51 -8.88 -15.32
N VAL A 439 29.03 -9.82 -16.10
CA VAL A 439 30.39 -10.33 -15.96
C VAL A 439 31.37 -9.15 -15.95
N GLU A 440 32.23 -9.11 -14.94
CA GLU A 440 33.21 -8.03 -14.66
C GLU A 440 32.63 -6.71 -14.10
N MET A 441 31.31 -6.59 -13.92
CA MET A 441 30.74 -5.44 -13.19
C MET A 441 31.27 -5.41 -11.75
N PRO A 442 31.65 -4.24 -11.20
CA PRO A 442 32.01 -4.09 -9.81
C PRO A 442 30.90 -4.55 -8.86
N SER A 443 31.28 -5.22 -7.76
CA SER A 443 30.31 -5.79 -6.80
C SER A 443 29.40 -4.73 -6.19
N GLU A 444 29.92 -3.54 -5.86
CA GLU A 444 29.13 -2.45 -5.29
C GLU A 444 28.11 -1.93 -6.30
N GLU A 445 28.50 -1.76 -7.57
CA GLU A 445 27.60 -1.28 -8.62
C GLU A 445 26.44 -2.24 -8.85
N TYR A 446 26.71 -3.55 -8.97
CA TYR A 446 25.65 -4.54 -9.13
C TYR A 446 24.72 -4.59 -7.90
N TYR A 447 25.30 -4.53 -6.69
CA TYR A 447 24.54 -4.52 -5.44
C TYR A 447 23.59 -3.32 -5.39
N ASP A 448 24.08 -2.11 -5.65
CA ASP A 448 23.29 -0.88 -5.58
C ASP A 448 22.15 -0.90 -6.60
N LYS A 449 22.44 -1.34 -7.82
CA LYS A 449 21.47 -1.45 -8.91
C LYS A 449 20.37 -2.46 -8.63
N LEU A 450 20.71 -3.68 -8.18
CA LEU A 450 19.69 -4.68 -7.87
C LEU A 450 18.91 -4.33 -6.59
N ARG A 451 19.58 -3.74 -5.59
CA ARG A 451 18.91 -3.18 -4.41
C ARG A 451 17.90 -2.10 -4.82
N HIS A 452 18.27 -1.20 -5.73
CA HIS A 452 17.38 -0.14 -6.20
C HIS A 452 16.14 -0.70 -6.90
N ILE A 453 16.29 -1.74 -7.72
CA ILE A 453 15.16 -2.45 -8.36
C ILE A 453 14.22 -3.03 -7.30
N ILE A 454 14.76 -3.79 -6.35
CA ILE A 454 13.96 -4.46 -5.30
C ILE A 454 13.19 -3.42 -4.48
N LEU A 455 13.86 -2.37 -4.01
CA LEU A 455 13.24 -1.35 -3.17
C LEU A 455 12.21 -0.54 -3.95
N SER A 456 12.51 -0.14 -5.20
CA SER A 456 11.56 0.59 -6.04
C SER A 456 10.32 -0.25 -6.33
N SER A 457 10.46 -1.54 -6.63
CA SER A 457 9.31 -2.42 -6.85
C SER A 457 8.40 -2.53 -5.61
N ARG A 458 8.97 -2.53 -4.40
CA ARG A 458 8.21 -2.54 -3.14
C ARG A 458 7.48 -1.22 -2.90
N THR A 459 8.14 -0.11 -3.19
CA THR A 459 7.52 1.22 -3.17
C THR A 459 6.34 1.28 -4.13
N ASP A 460 6.53 0.83 -5.36
CA ASP A 460 5.55 0.90 -6.44
C ASP A 460 4.36 -0.05 -6.27
N VAL A 461 4.55 -1.21 -5.62
CA VAL A 461 3.46 -2.09 -5.19
C VAL A 461 2.76 -1.57 -3.92
N GLY A 462 3.40 -0.67 -3.18
CA GLY A 462 2.88 -0.13 -1.92
C GLY A 462 2.97 -1.10 -0.75
N GLY A 463 3.95 -2.00 -0.75
CA GLY A 463 4.12 -2.99 0.32
C GLY A 463 5.31 -3.93 0.12
N TYR A 464 5.59 -4.74 1.15
CA TYR A 464 6.65 -5.74 1.07
C TYR A 464 6.26 -6.89 0.12
N VAL A 465 7.18 -7.20 -0.78
CA VAL A 465 7.14 -8.38 -1.65
C VAL A 465 8.42 -9.20 -1.39
N PRO A 466 8.33 -10.50 -1.09
CA PRO A 466 9.51 -11.36 -1.02
C PRO A 466 10.19 -11.46 -2.39
N TRP A 467 11.49 -11.20 -2.42
CA TRP A 467 12.34 -11.36 -3.59
C TRP A 467 13.36 -12.45 -3.29
N PHE A 468 13.44 -13.47 -4.13
CA PHE A 468 14.57 -14.39 -4.11
C PHE A 468 15.55 -14.01 -5.20
N VAL A 469 16.83 -13.98 -4.88
CA VAL A 469 17.90 -13.66 -5.84
C VAL A 469 18.80 -14.88 -5.98
N ALA A 470 18.89 -15.45 -7.18
CA ALA A 470 19.80 -16.56 -7.46
C ALA A 470 21.27 -16.12 -7.43
N GLN A 471 22.16 -17.07 -7.17
CA GLN A 471 23.57 -16.94 -7.52
C GLN A 471 23.76 -17.37 -8.97
N ALA A 472 23.84 -16.37 -9.85
CA ALA A 472 23.90 -16.53 -11.29
C ALA A 472 25.00 -15.62 -11.86
N SER A 473 26.08 -16.24 -12.33
CA SER A 473 27.18 -15.54 -13.01
C SER A 473 27.88 -16.39 -14.08
N TYR A 474 27.45 -17.63 -14.30
CA TYR A 474 28.05 -18.56 -15.26
C TYR A 474 28.15 -17.95 -16.67
N HIS A 475 29.35 -18.02 -17.28
CA HIS A 475 29.54 -17.55 -18.64
C HIS A 475 29.87 -18.68 -19.62
N ASN A 476 30.80 -19.57 -19.26
CA ASN A 476 31.19 -20.74 -20.04
C ASN A 476 31.97 -21.75 -19.15
N PRO A 477 32.31 -22.95 -19.65
CA PRO A 477 33.01 -23.96 -18.84
C PRO A 477 34.38 -23.51 -18.32
N GLU A 478 35.07 -22.63 -19.03
CA GLU A 478 36.36 -22.08 -18.62
C GLU A 478 36.21 -20.96 -17.56
N LYS A 479 35.06 -20.31 -17.51
CA LYS A 479 34.69 -19.23 -16.57
C LYS A 479 33.31 -19.50 -15.96
N PRO A 480 33.19 -20.51 -15.07
CA PRO A 480 31.90 -20.96 -14.56
C PRO A 480 31.30 -20.05 -13.47
N SER A 481 32.07 -19.09 -12.94
CA SER A 481 31.59 -18.19 -11.89
C SER A 481 32.43 -16.90 -11.82
N PHE A 482 31.80 -15.77 -11.48
CA PHE A 482 32.46 -14.48 -11.27
C PHE A 482 32.18 -13.96 -9.86
N LYS A 483 33.26 -13.70 -9.11
CA LYS A 483 33.17 -13.34 -7.69
C LYS A 483 32.43 -12.02 -7.45
N SER A 484 32.54 -11.04 -8.34
CA SER A 484 31.98 -9.70 -8.13
C SER A 484 30.45 -9.75 -8.02
N VAL A 485 29.78 -10.23 -9.06
CA VAL A 485 28.31 -10.36 -9.10
C VAL A 485 27.79 -11.28 -7.97
N ARG A 486 28.44 -12.42 -7.74
CA ARG A 486 28.05 -13.34 -6.67
C ARG A 486 28.15 -12.74 -5.27
N SER A 487 29.18 -11.91 -5.05
CA SER A 487 29.37 -11.24 -3.75
C SER A 487 28.28 -10.21 -3.52
N ALA A 488 27.85 -9.51 -4.57
CA ALA A 488 26.71 -8.58 -4.54
C ALA A 488 25.38 -9.31 -4.26
N GLN A 489 25.10 -10.38 -5.00
CA GLN A 489 23.91 -11.23 -4.79
C GLN A 489 23.85 -11.75 -3.34
N ALA A 490 24.96 -12.31 -2.83
CA ALA A 490 25.03 -12.81 -1.46
C ALA A 490 24.91 -11.73 -0.39
N ARG A 491 25.37 -10.51 -0.68
CA ARG A 491 25.25 -9.37 0.24
C ARG A 491 23.79 -8.94 0.42
N LEU A 492 23.00 -8.94 -0.66
CA LEU A 492 21.55 -8.66 -0.58
C LEU A 492 20.84 -9.62 0.38
N TRP A 493 21.25 -10.90 0.43
CA TRP A 493 20.70 -11.88 1.35
C TRP A 493 21.10 -11.60 2.80
N LYS A 494 22.40 -11.37 3.04
CA LYS A 494 22.95 -11.13 4.38
C LYS A 494 22.37 -9.89 5.06
N GLU A 495 22.01 -8.89 4.26
CA GLU A 495 21.40 -7.65 4.74
C GLU A 495 19.86 -7.69 4.77
N GLY A 496 19.24 -8.85 4.46
CA GLY A 496 17.79 -9.02 4.52
C GLY A 496 17.02 -8.26 3.43
N ILE A 497 17.70 -7.74 2.40
CA ILE A 497 17.05 -7.07 1.26
C ILE A 497 16.30 -8.08 0.40
N ALA A 498 16.90 -9.24 0.17
CA ALA A 498 16.35 -10.37 -0.59
C ALA A 498 16.56 -11.70 0.16
N LEU A 499 15.87 -12.74 -0.28
CA LEU A 499 16.03 -14.12 0.15
C LEU A 499 17.00 -14.86 -0.78
N GLU A 500 17.63 -15.90 -0.24
CA GLU A 500 18.61 -16.72 -0.96
C GLU A 500 17.93 -17.57 -2.05
N GLY A 501 18.35 -17.38 -3.30
CA GLY A 501 18.02 -18.24 -4.44
C GLY A 501 19.14 -19.24 -4.77
N PRO A 502 18.91 -20.14 -5.73
CA PRO A 502 19.82 -21.25 -6.01
C PRO A 502 21.16 -20.78 -6.57
N ASP A 503 22.23 -21.52 -6.25
CA ASP A 503 23.55 -21.36 -6.89
C ASP A 503 23.59 -22.14 -8.22
N THR A 504 23.17 -21.46 -9.28
CA THR A 504 23.04 -22.09 -10.60
C THR A 504 24.36 -22.23 -11.34
N ASP A 505 25.43 -21.58 -10.89
CA ASP A 505 26.78 -21.75 -11.44
C ASP A 505 27.32 -23.18 -11.21
N THR A 506 26.77 -23.90 -10.22
CA THR A 506 27.11 -25.31 -9.94
C THR A 506 26.64 -26.28 -11.03
N LEU A 507 25.64 -25.88 -11.83
CA LEU A 507 25.11 -26.66 -12.93
C LEU A 507 26.08 -26.55 -14.12
N THR A 508 26.96 -27.54 -14.26
CA THR A 508 28.02 -27.58 -15.29
C THR A 508 27.99 -28.90 -16.07
N GLY A 509 28.78 -29.00 -17.16
CA GLY A 509 28.89 -30.22 -17.95
C GLY A 509 27.56 -30.55 -18.64
N ASP A 510 27.06 -31.78 -18.47
CA ASP A 510 25.82 -32.25 -19.13
C ASP A 510 24.53 -31.52 -18.68
N ARG A 511 24.62 -30.59 -17.73
CA ARG A 511 23.55 -29.65 -17.37
C ARG A 511 23.51 -28.38 -18.23
N ARG A 512 24.55 -28.10 -19.01
CA ARG A 512 24.58 -26.97 -19.94
C ARG A 512 24.28 -27.42 -21.36
N ASP A 513 23.69 -26.54 -22.16
CA ASP A 513 23.39 -26.78 -23.56
C ASP A 513 24.66 -26.95 -24.41
N LEU A 514 24.50 -27.26 -25.70
CA LEU A 514 25.61 -27.48 -26.63
C LEU A 514 26.60 -28.55 -26.16
N GLY A 515 26.10 -29.64 -25.56
CA GLY A 515 26.94 -30.72 -25.03
C GLY A 515 27.80 -30.31 -23.84
N GLY A 516 27.37 -29.29 -23.09
CA GLY A 516 28.05 -28.76 -21.92
C GLY A 516 28.98 -27.58 -22.18
N ALA A 517 29.00 -27.07 -23.41
CA ALA A 517 29.83 -25.92 -23.80
C ALA A 517 29.08 -24.58 -23.78
N GLY A 518 27.76 -24.59 -23.73
CA GLY A 518 26.95 -23.38 -23.79
C GLY A 518 26.64 -22.77 -22.42
N ILE A 519 26.00 -21.60 -22.47
CA ILE A 519 25.67 -20.78 -21.29
C ILE A 519 24.30 -21.14 -20.70
N HIS A 520 23.40 -21.71 -21.52
CA HIS A 520 22.05 -22.06 -21.11
C HIS A 520 21.97 -23.51 -20.64
N PHE A 521 20.80 -23.94 -20.19
CA PHE A 521 20.61 -25.25 -19.61
C PHE A 521 20.16 -26.30 -20.63
N SER A 522 20.74 -27.50 -20.52
CA SER A 522 20.21 -28.72 -21.17
C SER A 522 18.91 -29.16 -20.49
N PRO A 523 18.18 -30.16 -21.01
CA PRO A 523 16.98 -30.69 -20.34
C PRO A 523 17.26 -31.16 -18.90
N LYS A 524 18.43 -31.76 -18.66
CA LYS A 524 18.87 -32.16 -17.31
C LYS A 524 19.12 -30.94 -16.43
N GLY A 525 19.76 -29.91 -16.98
CA GLY A 525 19.98 -28.64 -16.28
C GLY A 525 18.70 -27.92 -15.92
N LEU A 526 17.70 -27.88 -16.81
CA LEU A 526 16.39 -27.26 -16.55
C LEU A 526 15.66 -27.97 -15.40
N SER A 527 15.69 -29.30 -15.38
CA SER A 527 15.09 -30.10 -14.31
C SER A 527 15.79 -29.86 -12.96
N GLU A 528 17.13 -29.90 -12.92
CA GLU A 528 17.90 -29.61 -11.70
C GLU A 528 17.70 -28.16 -11.23
N HIS A 529 17.70 -27.18 -12.14
CA HIS A 529 17.46 -25.77 -11.85
C HIS A 529 16.08 -25.55 -11.22
N GLY A 530 15.03 -26.14 -11.78
CA GLY A 530 13.67 -26.05 -11.22
C GLY A 530 13.57 -26.66 -9.82
N ARG A 531 14.23 -27.81 -9.60
CA ARG A 531 14.27 -28.46 -8.28
C ARG A 531 15.03 -27.63 -7.25
N MET A 532 16.16 -27.04 -7.61
CA MET A 532 16.92 -26.17 -6.70
C MET A 532 16.13 -24.94 -6.27
N TRP A 533 15.36 -24.34 -7.18
CA TRP A 533 14.41 -23.29 -6.83
C TRP A 533 13.32 -23.79 -5.89
N ALA A 534 12.72 -24.95 -6.19
CA ALA A 534 11.62 -25.51 -5.40
C ALA A 534 12.06 -25.91 -3.98
N ASP A 535 13.29 -26.39 -3.81
CA ASP A 535 13.86 -26.72 -2.50
C ASP A 535 13.91 -25.44 -1.62
N LEU A 536 14.57 -24.37 -2.09
CA LEU A 536 14.73 -23.12 -1.33
C LEU A 536 13.42 -22.37 -1.10
N VAL A 537 12.60 -22.22 -2.15
CA VAL A 537 11.31 -21.53 -2.04
C VAL A 537 10.35 -22.35 -1.18
N GLY A 538 10.40 -23.67 -1.28
CA GLY A 538 9.61 -24.56 -0.45
C GLY A 538 10.01 -24.47 1.03
N ASP A 539 11.30 -24.41 1.36
CA ASP A 539 11.78 -24.27 2.74
C ASP A 539 11.32 -22.94 3.34
N TYR A 540 11.38 -21.86 2.55
CA TYR A 540 10.80 -20.58 2.94
C TYR A 540 9.30 -20.70 3.21
N ILE A 541 8.54 -21.32 2.30
CA ILE A 541 7.09 -21.47 2.51
C ILE A 541 6.80 -22.33 3.74
N ASP A 542 7.53 -23.42 3.98
CA ASP A 542 7.35 -24.24 5.18
C ASP A 542 7.63 -23.42 6.44
N SER A 543 8.73 -22.66 6.48
CA SER A 543 8.99 -21.73 7.61
C SER A 543 7.86 -20.70 7.76
N GLU A 544 7.32 -20.23 6.63
CA GLU A 544 6.23 -19.26 6.64
C GLU A 544 4.92 -19.89 7.13
N LEU A 545 4.70 -21.17 6.92
CA LEU A 545 3.53 -21.90 7.40
C LEU A 545 3.70 -22.40 8.84
N GLU A 546 4.92 -22.77 9.25
CA GLU A 546 5.26 -23.21 10.60
C GLU A 546 5.14 -22.08 11.63
N ILE A 547 5.60 -20.86 11.30
CA ILE A 547 5.43 -19.70 12.20
C ILE A 547 3.94 -19.35 12.40
N ASP A 548 3.07 -19.72 11.46
CA ASP A 548 1.61 -19.60 11.61
C ASP A 548 1.03 -20.66 12.59
N THR A 549 1.83 -21.68 12.97
CA THR A 549 1.42 -22.81 13.83
C THR A 549 2.21 -22.97 15.14
N GLY A 550 3.35 -22.30 15.34
CA GLY A 550 3.99 -22.17 16.65
C GLY A 550 5.53 -22.28 16.66
N ASN A 551 6.21 -21.14 16.85
CA ASN A 551 7.28 -20.90 17.83
C ASN A 551 7.79 -19.48 17.64
N GLY A 552 7.80 -18.69 18.71
CA GLY A 552 8.09 -17.26 18.70
C GLY A 552 9.56 -16.94 18.40
N SER A 553 9.78 -15.72 17.93
CA SER A 553 11.13 -15.14 17.82
C SER A 553 11.69 -14.88 19.21
N SER A 554 12.80 -15.52 19.60
CA SER A 554 13.42 -15.23 20.90
C SER A 554 14.03 -13.82 20.90
N ALA A 555 13.52 -12.96 21.78
CA ALA A 555 14.03 -11.62 22.02
C ALA A 555 14.80 -11.57 23.34
N THR A 556 15.88 -10.80 23.38
CA THR A 556 16.64 -10.52 24.62
C THR A 556 16.73 -9.02 24.82
N ALA A 557 16.40 -8.56 26.04
CA ALA A 557 16.47 -7.15 26.41
C ALA A 557 17.58 -6.88 27.44
N THR A 558 18.24 -5.73 27.30
CA THR A 558 19.22 -5.21 28.27
C THR A 558 18.88 -3.78 28.63
N ALA A 559 18.97 -3.43 29.92
CA ALA A 559 18.84 -2.04 30.36
C ALA A 559 19.89 -1.14 29.71
N TRP A 560 19.50 0.10 29.40
CA TRP A 560 20.35 1.07 28.71
C TRP A 560 20.47 2.39 29.48
N PRO A 561 21.16 2.38 30.64
CA PRO A 561 21.20 3.53 31.55
C PRO A 561 21.87 4.77 30.95
N GLU A 562 22.76 4.60 29.96
CA GLU A 562 23.36 5.74 29.25
C GLU A 562 22.31 6.53 28.45
N ALA A 563 21.27 5.87 27.93
CA ALA A 563 20.17 6.51 27.22
C ALA A 563 19.14 7.15 28.17
N ASP A 564 18.96 6.62 29.38
CA ASP A 564 18.07 7.21 30.41
C ASP A 564 18.40 8.68 30.69
N ALA A 565 19.67 9.06 30.55
CA ALA A 565 20.14 10.43 30.72
C ALA A 565 19.43 11.44 29.79
N LEU A 566 18.87 11.01 28.65
CA LEU A 566 18.11 11.85 27.73
C LEU A 566 17.01 12.64 28.44
N PHE A 567 16.20 11.95 29.25
CA PHE A 567 15.05 12.54 29.92
C PHE A 567 15.41 13.37 31.17
N HIS A 568 16.69 13.49 31.49
CA HIS A 568 17.22 14.33 32.55
C HIS A 568 17.94 15.60 32.02
N ARG A 569 17.98 15.81 30.70
CA ARG A 569 18.70 16.95 30.09
C ARG A 569 17.97 18.29 30.26
N ASP A 570 16.64 18.26 30.34
CA ASP A 570 15.85 19.44 30.68
C ASP A 570 15.62 19.50 32.21
N PRO A 571 16.21 20.47 32.93
CA PRO A 571 16.10 20.55 34.38
C PRO A 571 14.73 21.04 34.88
N SER A 572 13.87 21.53 33.98
CA SER A 572 12.54 22.04 34.30
C SER A 572 11.46 20.97 34.14
N TRP A 573 11.73 19.92 33.38
CA TRP A 573 10.89 18.74 33.24
C TRP A 573 11.40 17.62 34.16
N LEU A 574 10.63 17.35 35.23
CA LEU A 574 11.04 16.47 36.33
C LEU A 574 10.38 15.09 36.25
N GLY A 575 10.13 14.62 35.02
CA GLY A 575 9.62 13.29 34.75
C GLY A 575 8.17 13.26 34.31
N GLY A 576 7.84 12.24 33.52
CA GLY A 576 6.50 11.99 32.99
C GLY A 576 6.39 10.56 32.47
N ASP A 577 5.18 10.20 32.06
CA ASP A 577 4.85 8.85 31.60
C ASP A 577 4.31 8.81 30.16
N ASP A 578 3.80 7.65 29.76
CA ASP A 578 3.42 7.29 28.38
C ASP A 578 4.66 7.22 27.47
N ALA A 579 5.22 8.34 27.03
CA ALA A 579 6.45 8.44 26.22
C ALA A 579 6.34 7.82 24.81
N TYR A 580 5.31 8.20 24.04
CA TYR A 580 5.28 7.94 22.60
C TYR A 580 6.35 8.73 21.87
N SER A 581 7.04 8.11 20.91
CA SER A 581 7.95 8.81 20.00
C SER A 581 7.37 8.89 18.58
N LEU A 582 7.76 9.94 17.85
CA LEU A 582 7.44 10.12 16.45
C LEU A 582 8.59 10.83 15.73
N ASP A 583 9.13 10.21 14.69
CA ASP A 583 10.13 10.83 13.82
C ASP A 583 9.52 12.00 13.03
N LEU A 584 10.11 13.18 13.19
CA LEU A 584 9.74 14.38 12.44
C LEU A 584 10.62 14.60 11.20
N GLY A 585 11.65 13.77 11.00
CA GLY A 585 12.70 13.96 10.01
C GLY A 585 13.82 14.88 10.49
N ASP A 586 14.89 14.99 9.68
CA ASP A 586 16.05 15.84 9.92
C ASP A 586 16.72 15.66 11.30
N GLY A 587 16.68 14.44 11.82
CA GLY A 587 17.24 14.12 13.14
C GLY A 587 16.40 14.62 14.31
N ARG A 588 15.13 15.00 14.11
CA ARG A 588 14.23 15.42 15.19
C ARG A 588 13.21 14.35 15.51
N VAL A 589 13.07 14.02 16.78
CA VAL A 589 12.05 13.08 17.29
C VAL A 589 11.17 13.81 18.30
N ALA A 590 9.86 13.82 18.06
CA ALA A 590 8.89 14.30 19.04
C ALA A 590 8.57 13.19 20.04
N TRP A 591 8.55 13.54 21.32
CA TRP A 591 8.13 12.68 22.41
C TRP A 591 6.85 13.21 23.02
N PHE A 592 5.80 12.41 23.11
CA PHE A 592 4.52 12.78 23.71
C PHE A 592 4.35 12.04 25.04
N PHE A 593 4.15 12.82 26.09
CA PHE A 593 4.04 12.33 27.45
C PHE A 593 2.66 12.59 28.03
N GLY A 594 2.21 11.70 28.90
CA GLY A 594 1.03 11.87 29.75
C GLY A 594 1.31 12.80 30.93
N ASP A 595 0.89 12.38 32.12
CA ASP A 595 1.07 13.16 33.34
C ASP A 595 2.57 13.46 33.55
N SER A 596 2.92 14.74 33.69
CA SER A 596 4.31 15.21 33.72
C SER A 596 4.53 16.26 34.81
N PHE A 597 5.59 16.10 35.62
CA PHE A 597 5.99 17.09 36.62
C PHE A 597 6.82 18.21 35.99
N VAL A 598 6.32 19.44 36.08
CA VAL A 598 6.99 20.64 35.56
C VAL A 598 7.33 21.61 36.69
N ALA A 599 8.58 22.06 36.74
CA ALA A 599 9.10 22.98 37.74
C ALA A 599 9.39 24.37 37.14
N PRO A 600 8.46 25.35 37.23
CA PRO A 600 8.67 26.68 36.68
C PRO A 600 9.61 27.57 37.52
N THR A 601 9.99 27.15 38.74
CA THR A 601 10.69 28.02 39.71
C THR A 601 11.90 27.38 40.41
N LEU A 602 11.77 26.16 40.94
CA LEU A 602 12.85 25.42 41.61
C LEU A 602 13.17 24.15 40.81
N GLN A 603 14.18 24.24 39.96
CA GLN A 603 14.66 23.11 39.17
C GLN A 603 15.24 22.02 40.08
N GLY A 604 15.00 20.75 39.74
CA GLY A 604 15.59 19.59 40.44
C GLY A 604 14.86 19.10 41.69
N GLU A 605 13.67 19.62 42.06
CA GLU A 605 12.86 19.07 43.16
C GLU A 605 11.35 19.07 42.84
N ARG A 606 10.66 17.95 43.10
CA ARG A 606 9.21 17.82 42.83
C ARG A 606 8.29 18.56 43.81
N ARG A 607 8.79 19.03 44.95
CA ARG A 607 7.96 19.62 46.03
C ARG A 607 7.16 20.87 45.62
N SER A 608 7.61 21.58 44.59
CA SER A 608 7.01 22.83 44.10
C SER A 608 6.62 22.75 42.62
N THR A 609 6.37 21.54 42.11
CA THR A 609 6.00 21.30 40.70
C THR A 609 4.50 21.42 40.46
N THR A 610 4.14 21.61 39.19
CA THR A 610 2.78 21.38 38.68
C THR A 610 2.78 20.06 37.89
N MET A 611 1.77 19.22 38.10
CA MET A 611 1.53 18.05 37.26
C MET A 611 0.63 18.47 36.09
N VAL A 612 1.19 18.60 34.90
CA VAL A 612 0.43 18.81 33.65
C VAL A 612 -0.03 17.47 33.10
N ARG A 613 -1.15 17.41 32.37
CA ARG A 613 -1.76 16.14 31.93
C ARG A 613 -1.19 15.57 30.64
N ASN A 614 -0.46 16.42 29.92
CA ASN A 614 0.36 16.01 28.80
C ASN A 614 1.45 17.07 28.57
N SER A 615 2.59 16.63 28.06
CA SER A 615 3.70 17.48 27.62
C SER A 615 4.34 16.92 26.36
N VAL A 616 5.15 17.71 25.66
CA VAL A 616 5.89 17.27 24.47
C VAL A 616 7.38 17.55 24.63
N GLY A 617 8.22 16.59 24.27
CA GLY A 617 9.68 16.75 24.20
C GLY A 617 10.16 16.75 22.75
N ILE A 618 11.20 17.53 22.45
CA ILE A 618 11.94 17.44 21.20
C ILE A 618 13.32 16.88 21.49
N GLN A 619 13.59 15.72 20.93
CA GLN A 619 14.93 15.16 20.86
C GLN A 619 15.61 15.59 19.55
N THR A 620 16.86 16.06 19.64
CA THR A 620 17.68 16.41 18.47
C THR A 620 18.88 15.46 18.38
N GLY A 621 18.90 14.65 17.31
CA GLY A 621 19.77 13.50 17.07
C GLY A 621 19.06 12.18 17.36
N TYR A 622 19.24 11.15 16.51
CA TYR A 622 18.56 9.86 16.66
C TYR A 622 19.13 8.94 17.77
N GLU A 623 20.34 9.21 18.25
CA GLU A 623 21.05 8.40 19.25
C GLU A 623 20.82 8.95 20.67
N PRO A 624 19.97 8.32 21.51
CA PRO A 624 19.55 8.86 22.81
C PRO A 624 20.71 9.16 23.77
N THR A 625 21.81 8.41 23.67
CA THR A 625 22.99 8.61 24.55
C THR A 625 23.70 9.94 24.30
N SER A 626 23.50 10.56 23.15
CA SER A 626 24.16 11.82 22.77
C SER A 626 23.19 12.95 22.41
N ALA A 627 21.93 12.63 22.07
CA ALA A 627 20.94 13.58 21.58
C ALA A 627 20.49 14.64 22.59
N GLU A 628 20.29 15.89 22.14
CA GLU A 628 19.71 16.94 22.99
C GLU A 628 18.23 16.68 23.26
N PHE A 629 17.69 17.22 24.36
CA PHE A 629 16.28 17.09 24.72
C PHE A 629 15.78 18.37 25.38
N GLU A 630 14.62 18.86 24.93
CA GLU A 630 13.92 20.02 25.51
C GLU A 630 12.42 19.72 25.58
N ALA A 631 11.79 20.02 26.72
CA ALA A 631 10.37 19.76 26.94
C ALA A 631 9.54 21.05 26.85
N TYR A 632 8.28 20.90 26.46
CA TYR A 632 7.35 21.98 26.18
C TYR A 632 5.97 21.67 26.79
N TRP A 633 5.39 22.71 27.37
CA TRP A 633 4.06 22.77 27.96
C TRP A 633 3.44 24.14 27.67
N GLN A 634 2.15 24.34 27.96
CA GLN A 634 1.54 25.66 27.88
C GLN A 634 1.71 26.41 29.21
N GLU A 635 1.70 27.74 29.16
CA GLU A 635 1.71 28.56 30.37
C GLU A 635 0.55 29.56 30.36
N ALA A 636 -0.15 29.66 31.49
CA ALA A 636 -1.17 30.68 31.69
C ALA A 636 -1.12 31.21 33.13
N ASN A 637 -1.07 32.54 33.28
CA ASN A 637 -0.92 33.23 34.56
C ASN A 637 0.30 32.71 35.37
N ASP A 638 1.45 32.56 34.71
CA ASP A 638 2.71 32.08 35.29
C ASP A 638 2.63 30.67 35.91
N LYS A 639 1.72 29.83 35.40
CA LYS A 639 1.56 28.44 35.81
C LYS A 639 1.60 27.49 34.61
N PRO A 640 2.33 26.38 34.70
CA PRO A 640 2.29 25.31 33.70
C PRO A 640 0.87 24.74 33.52
N GLN A 641 0.54 24.43 32.28
CA GLN A 641 -0.69 23.79 31.83
C GLN A 641 -0.36 22.71 30.78
N SER A 642 -1.29 21.77 30.58
CA SER A 642 -1.18 20.72 29.56
C SER A 642 -0.86 21.29 28.18
N PHE A 643 0.03 20.64 27.43
CA PHE A 643 0.42 21.07 26.09
C PHE A 643 -0.77 21.08 25.10
N ILE A 644 -1.58 20.01 25.14
CA ILE A 644 -2.93 19.95 24.61
C ILE A 644 -3.89 20.34 25.74
N ALA A 645 -4.59 21.45 25.56
CA ALA A 645 -5.42 22.06 26.58
C ALA A 645 -6.59 21.16 27.03
N ASP A 646 -6.77 21.07 28.35
CA ASP A 646 -7.86 20.38 29.04
C ASP A 646 -9.24 21.01 28.71
N GLU A 647 -10.32 20.25 28.90
CA GLU A 647 -11.71 20.67 28.68
C GLU A 647 -12.57 20.50 29.94
N GLY A 648 -12.69 21.58 30.72
CA GLY A 648 -13.46 21.56 31.96
C GLY A 648 -12.81 20.65 33.00
N GLU A 649 -13.47 19.52 33.31
CA GLU A 649 -12.93 18.49 34.23
C GLU A 649 -12.20 17.36 33.50
N GLU A 650 -12.28 17.33 32.16
CA GLU A 650 -11.62 16.33 31.34
C GLU A 650 -10.25 16.80 30.84
N PHE A 651 -9.33 15.86 30.75
CA PHE A 651 -8.01 16.06 30.18
C PHE A 651 -7.72 15.00 29.11
N PHE A 652 -6.66 15.23 28.34
CA PHE A 652 -6.27 14.38 27.22
C PHE A 652 -4.94 13.70 27.52
N TRP A 653 -4.92 12.38 27.42
CA TRP A 653 -3.70 11.58 27.43
C TRP A 653 -3.31 11.18 26.01
N PRO A 654 -2.03 11.27 25.64
CA PRO A 654 -1.60 10.91 24.30
C PRO A 654 -1.93 9.46 23.95
N GLY A 655 -2.05 9.22 22.67
CA GLY A 655 -2.20 7.89 22.09
C GLY A 655 -1.41 7.84 20.80
N GLY A 656 -1.86 7.03 19.85
CA GLY A 656 -1.17 6.87 18.58
C GLY A 656 -1.06 8.19 17.82
N SER A 657 0.12 8.49 17.31
CA SER A 657 0.39 9.65 16.46
C SER A 657 1.08 9.26 15.15
N LEU A 658 0.85 10.03 14.10
CA LEU A 658 1.47 9.84 12.78
C LEU A 658 1.74 11.17 12.11
N LEU A 659 2.85 11.23 11.36
CA LEU A 659 3.15 12.30 10.44
C LEU A 659 2.44 12.08 9.09
N LEU A 660 1.51 12.95 8.74
CA LEU A 660 0.70 12.94 7.52
C LEU A 660 0.82 14.30 6.82
N ASP A 661 1.37 14.35 5.61
CA ASP A 661 1.50 15.56 4.80
C ASP A 661 2.09 16.76 5.56
N GLY A 662 3.16 16.53 6.33
CA GLY A 662 3.84 17.55 7.13
C GLY A 662 3.10 17.97 8.41
N LYS A 663 2.04 17.25 8.81
CA LYS A 663 1.25 17.51 10.02
C LYS A 663 1.18 16.28 10.89
N ILE A 664 1.07 16.45 12.19
CA ILE A 664 0.90 15.33 13.12
C ILE A 664 -0.60 15.15 13.36
N LEU A 665 -1.14 13.98 13.01
CA LEU A 665 -2.42 13.52 13.51
C LEU A 665 -2.16 12.72 14.78
N MET A 666 -2.78 13.10 15.89
CA MET A 666 -2.69 12.37 17.16
C MET A 666 -4.10 12.03 17.64
N LEU A 667 -4.30 10.76 17.96
CA LEU A 667 -5.48 10.30 18.70
C LEU A 667 -5.13 10.21 20.18
N MET A 668 -6.11 10.50 21.03
CA MET A 668 -5.91 10.70 22.46
C MET A 668 -7.03 10.05 23.25
N MET A 669 -6.72 9.60 24.46
CA MET A 669 -7.74 9.21 25.42
C MET A 669 -8.29 10.44 26.13
N ARG A 670 -9.61 10.52 26.28
CA ARG A 670 -10.26 11.50 27.16
C ARG A 670 -10.40 10.87 28.53
N ALA A 671 -10.02 11.59 29.56
CA ALA A 671 -10.05 11.10 30.93
C ALA A 671 -10.42 12.20 31.92
N ARG A 672 -10.86 11.80 33.11
CA ARG A 672 -11.06 12.68 34.26
C ARG A 672 -10.63 12.00 35.54
N ASN A 673 -10.35 12.78 36.59
CA ASN A 673 -9.94 12.21 37.88
C ASN A 673 -11.01 11.26 38.43
N ALA A 674 -10.60 10.05 38.82
CA ALA A 674 -11.50 9.11 39.47
C ALA A 674 -11.57 9.39 40.98
N ASN A 675 -12.60 8.86 41.64
CA ASN A 675 -12.76 8.92 43.10
C ASN A 675 -11.84 7.93 43.85
N ARG A 676 -10.60 7.74 43.36
CA ARG A 676 -9.56 6.86 43.93
C ARG A 676 -8.19 7.54 43.78
N LYS A 677 -7.24 7.23 44.68
CA LYS A 677 -5.89 7.83 44.64
C LYS A 677 -5.17 7.42 43.36
N MET A 678 -4.53 8.39 42.69
CA MET A 678 -3.70 8.18 41.49
C MET A 678 -4.42 7.34 40.41
N ALA A 679 -5.70 7.62 40.22
CA ALA A 679 -6.53 6.95 39.22
C ALA A 679 -7.35 7.99 38.45
N PHE A 680 -7.54 7.73 37.17
CA PHE A 680 -8.51 8.40 36.33
C PHE A 680 -9.45 7.38 35.71
N GLU A 681 -10.58 7.85 35.24
CA GLU A 681 -11.49 7.06 34.40
C GLU A 681 -11.50 7.66 33.01
N THR A 682 -11.54 6.80 31.99
CA THR A 682 -11.67 7.21 30.60
C THR A 682 -13.13 7.58 30.32
N THR A 683 -13.34 8.65 29.57
CA THR A 683 -14.67 9.14 29.19
C THR A 683 -14.90 9.08 27.68
N GLY A 684 -13.87 8.69 26.91
CA GLY A 684 -13.93 8.50 25.47
C GLY A 684 -12.57 8.72 24.82
N TRP A 685 -12.59 9.19 23.58
CA TRP A 685 -11.40 9.49 22.79
C TRP A 685 -11.52 10.87 22.13
N GLY A 686 -10.38 11.42 21.71
CA GLY A 686 -10.27 12.70 21.04
C GLY A 686 -9.17 12.67 19.99
N ALA A 687 -9.07 13.75 19.21
CA ALA A 687 -8.06 13.88 18.17
C ALA A 687 -7.59 15.33 18.02
N VAL A 688 -6.31 15.51 17.67
CA VAL A 688 -5.75 16.80 17.25
C VAL A 688 -4.98 16.64 15.95
N LEU A 689 -5.02 17.70 15.15
CA LEU A 689 -4.12 17.91 14.02
C LEU A 689 -3.16 19.04 14.39
N ILE A 690 -1.86 18.77 14.31
CA ILE A 690 -0.79 19.69 14.68
C ILE A 690 0.00 20.05 13.42
N ASP A 691 0.07 21.33 13.12
CA ASP A 691 0.77 21.90 11.97
C ASP A 691 1.97 22.74 12.42
N ASN A 692 2.80 23.20 11.48
CA ASN A 692 4.01 24.00 11.71
C ASN A 692 5.09 23.25 12.53
N ILE A 693 5.19 21.93 12.35
CA ILE A 693 6.03 21.02 13.14
C ILE A 693 7.54 21.19 12.92
N GLN A 694 7.93 21.86 11.84
CA GLN A 694 9.30 22.28 11.55
C GLN A 694 9.83 23.33 12.52
N LYS A 695 8.94 23.97 13.30
CA LYS A 695 9.31 24.86 14.41
C LYS A 695 9.37 24.09 15.72
N ASN A 696 9.75 24.79 16.79
CA ASN A 696 9.64 24.25 18.14
C ASN A 696 8.15 24.19 18.57
N PRO A 697 7.77 23.29 19.49
CA PRO A 697 6.39 23.06 19.89
C PRO A 697 5.62 24.27 20.42
N ASP A 698 6.31 25.27 20.97
CA ASP A 698 5.75 26.57 21.36
C ASP A 698 5.10 27.34 20.19
N GLN A 699 5.49 27.01 18.95
CA GLN A 699 4.99 27.60 17.72
C GLN A 699 4.10 26.66 16.91
N TRP A 700 3.82 25.46 17.40
CA TRP A 700 2.95 24.52 16.71
C TRP A 700 1.51 25.00 16.69
N LYS A 701 0.82 24.75 15.58
CA LYS A 701 -0.59 25.11 15.40
C LYS A 701 -1.46 23.88 15.68
N ILE A 702 -2.00 23.82 16.89
CA ILE A 702 -2.82 22.69 17.35
C ILE A 702 -4.30 22.99 17.06
N ARG A 703 -4.95 22.09 16.31
CA ARG A 703 -6.39 22.13 16.04
C ARG A 703 -7.05 20.86 16.54
N LYS A 704 -8.03 20.98 17.45
CA LYS A 704 -8.88 19.84 17.83
C LYS A 704 -9.74 19.40 16.64
N VAL A 705 -9.89 18.09 16.50
CA VAL A 705 -10.61 17.43 15.42
C VAL A 705 -11.82 16.70 15.98
N ASP A 706 -12.93 16.73 15.25
CA ASP A 706 -14.14 16.01 15.63
C ASP A 706 -13.88 14.50 15.64
N ALA A 707 -14.00 13.90 16.83
CA ALA A 707 -13.83 12.48 17.08
C ALA A 707 -15.22 11.84 17.28
N PRO A 708 -15.80 11.14 16.27
CA PRO A 708 -17.14 10.58 16.40
C PRO A 708 -17.18 9.51 17.49
N PRO A 709 -18.15 9.55 18.41
CA PRO A 709 -18.28 8.52 19.44
C PRO A 709 -18.62 7.17 18.79
N ASN A 710 -18.20 6.09 19.43
CA ASN A 710 -18.68 4.75 19.14
C ASN A 710 -19.54 4.25 20.29
N ARG A 711 -20.46 3.33 20.02
CA ARG A 711 -21.41 2.80 21.01
C ARG A 711 -20.88 1.58 21.77
N PHE A 712 -19.62 1.23 21.58
CA PHE A 712 -19.01 0.00 22.09
C PHE A 712 -17.95 0.27 23.16
N ASP A 713 -17.83 1.52 23.62
CA ASP A 713 -16.86 1.97 24.63
C ASP A 713 -15.40 1.58 24.30
N VAL A 714 -15.03 1.76 23.03
CA VAL A 714 -13.67 1.56 22.55
C VAL A 714 -12.94 2.89 22.50
N LEU A 715 -11.75 2.92 23.09
CA LEU A 715 -10.84 4.06 23.08
C LEU A 715 -10.09 4.07 21.75
N VAL A 716 -10.64 4.78 20.77
CA VAL A 716 -10.11 4.77 19.41
C VAL A 716 -8.74 5.45 19.35
N GLY A 717 -7.74 4.71 18.88
CA GLY A 717 -6.36 5.19 18.81
C GLY A 717 -5.61 5.26 20.13
N SER A 718 -6.13 4.62 21.18
CA SER A 718 -5.45 4.55 22.50
C SER A 718 -4.13 3.78 22.49
N ALA A 719 -3.74 3.18 21.36
CA ALA A 719 -2.47 2.49 21.18
C ALA A 719 -1.68 3.08 20.00
N THR A 720 -1.57 2.40 18.87
CA THR A 720 -0.74 2.85 17.73
C THR A 720 -1.55 3.27 16.53
N LEU A 721 -1.09 4.32 15.86
CA LEU A 721 -1.51 4.66 14.50
C LEU A 721 -0.50 4.14 13.48
N ILE A 722 -0.97 3.54 12.38
CA ILE A 722 -0.12 3.08 11.27
C ILE A 722 -0.70 3.57 9.94
N LYS A 723 0.15 4.14 9.08
CA LYS A 723 -0.16 4.39 7.69
C LYS A 723 0.17 3.14 6.87
N ASP A 724 -0.81 2.61 6.15
CA ASP A 724 -0.63 1.49 5.21
C ASP A 724 -1.51 1.69 3.97
N GLY A 725 -0.87 1.78 2.80
CA GLY A 725 -1.51 2.19 1.55
C GLY A 725 -2.30 3.51 1.66
N GLU A 726 -3.57 3.48 1.25
CA GLU A 726 -4.48 4.64 1.24
C GLU A 726 -5.20 4.87 2.57
N TYR A 727 -4.75 4.25 3.67
CA TYR A 727 -5.47 4.25 4.93
C TYR A 727 -4.56 4.57 6.11
N VAL A 728 -5.17 5.20 7.12
CA VAL A 728 -4.62 5.34 8.48
C VAL A 728 -5.37 4.36 9.36
N PHE A 729 -4.65 3.44 10.01
CA PHE A 729 -5.17 2.44 10.92
C PHE A 729 -4.89 2.84 12.36
N ALA A 730 -5.83 2.58 13.25
CA ALA A 730 -5.74 2.81 14.68
C ALA A 730 -6.01 1.51 15.45
N TYR A 731 -5.01 1.05 16.18
CA TYR A 731 -5.23 0.05 17.23
C TYR A 731 -5.94 0.72 18.40
N SER A 732 -7.09 0.17 18.75
CA SER A 732 -8.07 0.79 19.62
C SER A 732 -8.50 -0.21 20.69
N VAL A 733 -8.46 0.18 21.95
CA VAL A 733 -8.64 -0.76 23.07
C VAL A 733 -10.02 -0.56 23.70
N ALA A 734 -10.77 -1.64 23.91
CA ALA A 734 -12.00 -1.59 24.69
C ALA A 734 -11.68 -1.28 26.16
N SER A 735 -12.38 -0.30 26.74
CA SER A 735 -12.16 0.20 28.10
C SER A 735 -12.23 -0.89 29.17
N GLU A 736 -13.21 -1.80 29.07
CA GLU A 736 -13.47 -2.83 30.09
C GLU A 736 -12.70 -4.13 29.82
N SER A 737 -12.83 -4.70 28.63
CA SER A 737 -12.28 -6.03 28.33
C SER A 737 -10.81 -5.99 27.95
N HIS A 738 -10.26 -4.80 27.65
CA HIS A 738 -8.92 -4.64 27.11
C HIS A 738 -8.71 -5.35 25.76
N ASP A 739 -9.78 -5.78 25.09
CA ASP A 739 -9.66 -6.33 23.74
C ASP A 739 -9.35 -5.23 22.72
N VAL A 740 -8.60 -5.59 21.68
CA VAL A 740 -8.09 -4.65 20.69
C VAL A 740 -8.85 -4.78 19.38
N TYR A 741 -9.24 -3.63 18.84
CA TYR A 741 -9.95 -3.46 17.58
C TYR A 741 -9.12 -2.63 16.62
N LEU A 742 -9.29 -2.87 15.33
CA LEU A 742 -8.64 -2.10 14.29
C LEU A 742 -9.67 -1.22 13.59
N VAL A 743 -9.46 0.09 13.67
CA VAL A 743 -10.28 1.12 13.03
C VAL A 743 -9.45 1.80 11.95
N ARG A 744 -10.04 2.22 10.84
CA ARG A 744 -9.30 2.95 9.81
C ARG A 744 -10.10 4.09 9.18
N TRP A 745 -9.36 5.01 8.57
CA TRP A 745 -9.89 6.08 7.71
C TRP A 745 -9.09 6.16 6.43
N ARG A 746 -9.70 6.71 5.38
CA ARG A 746 -8.98 7.10 4.17
C ARG A 746 -7.91 8.13 4.53
N LEU A 747 -6.67 7.88 4.12
CA LEU A 747 -5.51 8.72 4.40
C LEU A 747 -5.76 10.18 4.02
N ALA A 748 -6.28 10.44 2.82
CA ALA A 748 -6.57 11.78 2.32
C ALA A 748 -7.56 12.56 3.20
N LYS A 749 -8.48 11.86 3.89
CA LYS A 749 -9.45 12.45 4.82
C LYS A 749 -8.81 12.69 6.20
N ALA A 750 -8.12 11.68 6.73
CA ALA A 750 -7.44 11.77 8.01
C ALA A 750 -6.36 12.87 8.04
N ALA A 751 -5.60 13.05 6.94
CA ALA A 751 -4.59 14.11 6.81
C ALA A 751 -5.19 15.53 6.89
N GLN A 752 -6.47 15.70 6.54
CA GLN A 752 -7.21 16.95 6.68
C GLN A 752 -7.91 17.07 8.05
N GLY A 753 -7.81 16.04 8.89
CA GLY A 753 -8.56 15.94 10.15
C GLY A 753 -10.05 15.65 9.93
N ASP A 754 -10.44 14.95 8.87
CA ASP A 754 -11.79 14.41 8.70
C ASP A 754 -11.81 12.94 9.16
N LEU A 755 -12.29 12.71 10.38
CA LEU A 755 -12.43 11.40 11.00
C LEU A 755 -13.88 10.89 11.02
N SER A 756 -14.78 11.51 10.25
CA SER A 756 -16.24 11.34 10.36
C SER A 756 -16.80 9.98 9.92
N ALA A 757 -16.01 9.19 9.17
CA ALA A 757 -16.41 7.90 8.62
C ALA A 757 -15.40 6.79 8.97
N PRO A 758 -15.28 6.39 10.25
CA PRO A 758 -14.41 5.29 10.65
C PRO A 758 -14.96 3.95 10.12
N GLU A 759 -14.07 3.14 9.55
CA GLU A 759 -14.34 1.74 9.19
C GLU A 759 -13.67 0.80 10.19
N TRP A 760 -14.36 -0.27 10.59
CA TRP A 760 -13.87 -1.25 11.55
C TRP A 760 -13.58 -2.58 10.88
N TRP A 761 -12.51 -3.24 11.30
CA TRP A 761 -12.23 -4.61 10.89
C TRP A 761 -13.22 -5.56 11.56
N THR A 762 -13.93 -6.35 10.74
CA THR A 762 -14.97 -7.29 11.20
C THR A 762 -14.61 -8.76 10.90
N GLY A 763 -13.34 -9.02 10.64
CA GLY A 763 -12.82 -10.34 10.29
C GLY A 763 -12.74 -10.57 8.79
N SER A 764 -12.06 -11.65 8.39
CA SER A 764 -11.76 -11.95 6.98
C SER A 764 -12.98 -12.23 6.09
N GLU A 765 -14.13 -12.58 6.68
CA GLU A 765 -15.36 -12.86 5.93
C GLU A 765 -16.08 -11.58 5.48
N ASN A 766 -16.17 -10.58 6.36
CA ASN A 766 -16.92 -9.34 6.12
C ASN A 766 -16.03 -8.13 5.83
N GLY A 767 -14.74 -8.21 6.17
CA GLY A 767 -13.76 -7.17 5.91
C GLY A 767 -13.99 -5.89 6.72
N TRP A 768 -13.90 -4.75 6.05
CA TRP A 768 -14.03 -3.42 6.66
C TRP A 768 -15.46 -2.90 6.55
N VAL A 769 -16.04 -2.50 7.68
CA VAL A 769 -17.43 -2.07 7.77
C VAL A 769 -17.50 -0.67 8.39
N ASP A 770 -18.24 0.23 7.74
CA ASP A 770 -18.53 1.57 8.27
C ASP A 770 -19.17 1.46 9.67
N GLN A 771 -18.67 2.23 10.63
CA GLN A 771 -19.15 2.22 12.01
C GLN A 771 -20.69 2.36 12.13
N LYS A 772 -21.33 3.13 11.23
CA LYS A 772 -22.80 3.32 11.23
C LYS A 772 -23.58 2.05 10.90
N LYS A 773 -22.92 1.06 10.27
CA LYS A 773 -23.51 -0.22 9.87
C LYS A 773 -23.21 -1.34 10.86
N LEU A 774 -22.41 -1.10 11.90
CA LEU A 774 -22.08 -2.13 12.88
C LEU A 774 -23.25 -2.33 13.84
N ASP A 775 -23.85 -3.53 13.83
CA ASP A 775 -24.93 -3.92 14.74
C ASP A 775 -24.45 -4.48 16.09
N SER A 776 -23.19 -4.92 16.16
CA SER A 776 -22.53 -5.41 17.37
C SER A 776 -21.02 -5.13 17.30
N LEU A 777 -20.34 -5.22 18.45
CA LEU A 777 -18.87 -5.14 18.48
C LEU A 777 -18.29 -6.34 17.71
N PRO A 778 -17.32 -6.14 16.79
CA PRO A 778 -16.73 -7.23 16.01
C PRO A 778 -15.85 -8.13 16.86
N ALA A 779 -15.28 -9.19 16.26
CA ALA A 779 -14.24 -9.98 16.92
C ALA A 779 -12.95 -9.15 17.04
N PRO A 780 -12.26 -9.19 18.20
CA PRO A 780 -11.03 -8.43 18.37
C PRO A 780 -9.86 -9.01 17.57
N VAL A 781 -8.93 -8.15 17.16
CA VAL A 781 -7.69 -8.56 16.47
C VAL A 781 -6.63 -9.06 17.46
N ILE A 782 -6.62 -8.55 18.69
CA ILE A 782 -5.78 -9.00 19.79
C ILE A 782 -6.64 -9.05 21.06
N LYS A 783 -6.53 -10.12 21.84
CA LYS A 783 -7.16 -10.21 23.17
C LYS A 783 -6.22 -9.72 24.26
N SER A 784 -6.78 -9.10 25.30
CA SER A 784 -6.01 -8.64 26.47
C SER A 784 -4.84 -7.71 26.10
N GLY A 785 -5.12 -6.67 25.32
CA GLY A 785 -4.20 -5.59 25.01
C GLY A 785 -4.20 -4.49 26.08
N GLN A 786 -3.03 -3.97 26.42
CA GLN A 786 -2.97 -2.78 27.29
C GLN A 786 -3.42 -1.53 26.52
N THR A 787 -3.93 -0.50 27.20
CA THR A 787 -3.88 0.83 26.59
C THR A 787 -2.41 1.20 26.36
N GLU A 788 -2.14 2.10 25.43
CA GLU A 788 -0.81 2.69 25.23
C GLU A 788 0.27 1.73 24.67
N PHE A 789 -0.08 0.58 24.07
CA PHE A 789 0.93 -0.26 23.42
C PHE A 789 1.43 0.30 22.08
N THR A 790 2.60 -0.18 21.65
CA THR A 790 3.16 0.11 20.32
C THR A 790 3.05 -1.07 19.35
N VAL A 791 2.79 -0.79 18.08
CA VAL A 791 2.91 -1.71 16.94
C VAL A 791 3.83 -1.09 15.90
N HIS A 792 4.84 -1.81 15.43
CA HIS A 792 5.69 -1.36 14.33
C HIS A 792 5.98 -2.52 13.39
N PHE A 793 6.33 -2.21 12.15
CA PHE A 793 6.88 -3.22 11.26
C PHE A 793 8.37 -3.39 11.56
N SER A 794 8.81 -4.62 11.85
CA SER A 794 10.21 -4.99 12.03
C SER A 794 10.74 -5.58 10.73
N PRO A 795 11.65 -4.89 10.00
CA PRO A 795 12.27 -5.43 8.79
C PRO A 795 13.05 -6.72 9.07
N ASN A 796 13.72 -6.79 10.23
CA ASN A 796 14.54 -7.95 10.62
C ASN A 796 13.72 -9.22 10.84
N LEU A 797 12.49 -9.08 11.33
CA LEU A 797 11.56 -10.20 11.51
C LEU A 797 10.60 -10.35 10.33
N ASN A 798 10.57 -9.37 9.42
CA ASN A 798 9.59 -9.24 8.35
C ASN A 798 8.13 -9.38 8.85
N ARG A 799 7.84 -8.78 10.00
CA ARG A 799 6.55 -8.87 10.70
C ARG A 799 6.21 -7.57 11.39
N TYR A 800 4.93 -7.32 11.59
CA TYR A 800 4.48 -6.37 12.60
C TYR A 800 4.74 -6.97 13.99
N VAL A 801 5.28 -6.15 14.88
CA VAL A 801 5.59 -6.49 16.26
C VAL A 801 4.77 -5.57 17.16
N GLN A 802 3.96 -6.16 18.03
CA GLN A 802 3.25 -5.48 19.09
C GLN A 802 3.98 -5.69 20.41
N VAL A 803 4.12 -4.65 21.22
CA VAL A 803 4.85 -4.71 22.51
C VAL A 803 3.99 -4.13 23.62
N GLN A 804 3.92 -4.82 24.76
CA GLN A 804 3.23 -4.35 25.96
C GLN A 804 3.74 -5.05 27.23
N PHE A 805 3.30 -4.59 28.40
CA PHE A 805 3.35 -5.43 29.61
C PHE A 805 2.28 -6.53 29.57
N SER A 806 2.59 -7.71 30.11
CA SER A 806 1.64 -8.83 30.21
C SER A 806 0.56 -8.62 31.27
N GLY A 807 0.76 -7.67 32.17
CA GLY A 807 -0.19 -7.25 33.19
C GLY A 807 0.24 -5.97 33.89
N PHE A 808 -0.54 -5.54 34.87
CA PHE A 808 -0.31 -4.36 35.70
C PHE A 808 -0.66 -4.69 37.16
N PRO A 809 0.05 -4.16 38.19
CA PRO A 809 1.08 -3.13 38.13
C PRO A 809 2.52 -3.65 38.03
N LEU A 810 2.75 -4.96 38.15
CA LEU A 810 4.12 -5.52 38.18
C LEU A 810 4.16 -6.83 37.40
N ALA A 811 4.47 -6.74 36.10
CA ALA A 811 4.49 -7.88 35.19
C ALA A 811 5.68 -7.78 34.21
N PRO A 812 6.04 -8.89 33.52
CA PRO A 812 7.01 -8.84 32.44
C PRO A 812 6.51 -8.07 31.21
N ILE A 813 7.45 -7.65 30.38
CA ILE A 813 7.20 -7.14 29.04
C ILE A 813 7.13 -8.33 28.08
N GLY A 814 6.12 -8.32 27.22
CA GLY A 814 5.92 -9.30 26.17
C GLY A 814 5.69 -8.68 24.81
N LEU A 815 5.76 -9.54 23.79
CA LEU A 815 5.50 -9.18 22.41
C LEU A 815 4.55 -10.13 21.72
N ARG A 816 3.92 -9.66 20.65
CA ARG A 816 3.22 -10.47 19.65
C ARG A 816 3.73 -10.11 18.28
N THR A 817 3.60 -11.04 17.33
CA THR A 817 3.90 -10.75 15.93
C THR A 817 2.74 -11.10 15.01
N ALA A 818 2.66 -10.40 13.87
CA ALA A 818 1.71 -10.70 12.80
C ALA A 818 2.30 -10.30 11.44
N ARG A 819 1.84 -10.93 10.37
CA ARG A 819 2.22 -10.53 8.99
C ARG A 819 1.42 -9.36 8.44
N SER A 820 0.25 -9.11 9.02
CA SER A 820 -0.64 -8.03 8.61
C SER A 820 -1.17 -7.31 9.83
N LEU A 821 -1.61 -6.07 9.65
CA LEU A 821 -2.25 -5.30 10.71
C LEU A 821 -3.49 -6.01 11.28
N THR A 822 -4.21 -6.75 10.44
CA THR A 822 -5.41 -7.50 10.84
C THR A 822 -5.13 -8.83 11.54
N GLY A 823 -3.86 -9.20 11.72
CA GLY A 823 -3.46 -10.49 12.26
C GLY A 823 -3.40 -11.62 11.20
N PRO A 824 -3.52 -12.90 11.61
CA PRO A 824 -3.61 -13.33 13.01
C PRO A 824 -2.36 -12.92 13.79
N TRP A 825 -2.56 -12.52 15.05
CA TRP A 825 -1.49 -12.20 15.98
C TRP A 825 -1.11 -13.46 16.77
N THR A 826 0.18 -13.65 17.04
CA THR A 826 0.63 -14.69 17.96
C THR A 826 0.10 -14.45 19.38
N GLU A 827 0.16 -15.48 20.23
CA GLU A 827 0.02 -15.29 21.67
C GLU A 827 1.11 -14.35 22.22
N LEU A 828 0.84 -13.76 23.39
CA LEU A 828 1.80 -12.88 24.05
C LEU A 828 2.97 -13.68 24.60
N GLU A 829 4.17 -13.42 24.09
CA GLU A 829 5.41 -14.04 24.57
C GLU A 829 6.16 -13.05 25.47
N GLU A 830 6.31 -13.39 26.75
CA GLU A 830 7.11 -12.63 27.70
C GLU A 830 8.61 -12.85 27.43
N PHE A 831 9.38 -11.76 27.34
CA PHE A 831 10.81 -11.84 27.01
C PHE A 831 11.71 -10.97 27.89
N CYS A 832 11.14 -10.02 28.64
CA CYS A 832 11.90 -9.11 29.50
C CYS A 832 11.19 -8.92 30.84
N SER A 833 11.92 -9.13 31.93
CA SER A 833 11.49 -8.74 33.27
C SER A 833 12.41 -7.62 33.75
N PRO A 834 11.95 -6.36 33.76
CA PRO A 834 12.74 -5.23 34.23
C PRO A 834 13.34 -5.45 35.63
N GLU A 835 14.48 -4.83 35.91
CA GLU A 835 15.22 -5.05 37.16
C GLU A 835 14.43 -4.65 38.41
N GLU A 836 13.54 -3.67 38.27
CA GLU A 836 12.63 -3.16 39.29
C GLU A 836 11.53 -4.15 39.66
N MET A 837 11.41 -5.28 38.96
CA MET A 837 10.59 -6.39 39.42
C MET A 837 11.28 -7.17 40.54
N GLN A 838 12.61 -7.20 40.57
CA GLN A 838 13.36 -7.98 41.55
C GLN A 838 13.34 -7.29 42.92
N PRO A 839 13.17 -8.02 44.03
CA PRO A 839 13.22 -7.42 45.37
C PRO A 839 14.61 -6.86 45.69
N GLY A 840 14.69 -5.61 46.17
CA GLY A 840 15.95 -4.93 46.49
C GLY A 840 15.92 -4.21 47.84
N LYS A 841 17.07 -4.07 48.52
CA LYS A 841 17.17 -3.42 49.84
C LYS A 841 16.75 -1.94 49.87
N ASN A 842 16.72 -1.27 48.72
CA ASN A 842 16.44 0.16 48.59
C ASN A 842 15.25 0.45 47.65
N GLN A 843 14.42 -0.55 47.35
CA GLN A 843 13.21 -0.35 46.54
C GLN A 843 11.97 -0.31 47.45
N PRO A 844 10.90 0.41 47.04
CA PRO A 844 9.61 0.32 47.71
C PRO A 844 9.12 -1.14 47.78
N PRO A 845 8.29 -1.50 48.77
CA PRO A 845 7.64 -2.81 48.81
C PRO A 845 6.94 -3.13 47.48
N ASP A 846 6.88 -4.40 47.09
CA ASP A 846 6.26 -4.86 45.84
C ASP A 846 4.85 -4.29 45.63
N ALA A 847 4.04 -4.23 46.70
CA ALA A 847 2.68 -3.70 46.69
C ALA A 847 2.59 -2.20 46.36
N GLU A 848 3.72 -1.49 46.42
CA GLU A 848 3.81 -0.07 46.12
C GLU A 848 4.45 0.19 44.75
N ARG A 849 5.04 -0.79 44.05
CA ARG A 849 5.71 -0.60 42.75
C ARG A 849 4.75 -0.69 41.56
N MET A 850 5.03 0.10 40.52
CA MET A 850 4.27 0.14 39.26
C MET A 850 5.21 0.18 38.05
N LEU A 851 5.03 -0.76 37.12
CA LEU A 851 5.65 -0.79 35.81
C LEU A 851 4.57 -0.82 34.73
N TYR A 852 4.69 0.05 33.73
CA TYR A 852 3.68 0.22 32.68
C TYR A 852 4.26 0.95 31.45
N ALA A 853 3.43 1.16 30.42
CA ALA A 853 3.79 1.89 29.21
C ALA A 853 5.06 1.36 28.51
N ALA A 854 5.17 0.04 28.32
CA ALA A 854 6.21 -0.53 27.47
C ALA A 854 5.97 -0.14 26.01
N LYS A 855 6.97 0.49 25.39
CA LYS A 855 6.89 1.02 24.02
C LYS A 855 8.14 0.72 23.22
N ALA A 856 7.98 0.57 21.93
CA ALA A 856 9.04 0.43 20.94
C ALA A 856 9.24 1.74 20.16
N HIS A 857 10.49 2.08 19.89
CA HIS A 857 10.91 3.30 19.20
C HIS A 857 11.81 2.94 17.99
N PRO A 858 11.24 2.40 16.91
CA PRO A 858 12.00 1.96 15.72
C PRO A 858 12.77 3.09 15.01
N GLU A 859 12.46 4.35 15.27
CA GLU A 859 13.13 5.53 14.73
C GLU A 859 14.44 5.88 15.45
N LEU A 860 14.70 5.33 16.64
CA LEU A 860 15.90 5.65 17.40
C LEU A 860 17.07 4.78 16.98
N ALA A 861 18.25 5.38 16.89
CA ALA A 861 19.49 4.63 16.70
C ALA A 861 19.81 3.84 17.96
N SER A 862 19.98 2.52 17.82
CA SER A 862 20.35 1.62 18.91
C SER A 862 20.96 0.32 18.37
N ASP A 863 21.58 -0.48 19.24
CA ASP A 863 22.01 -1.84 18.90
C ASP A 863 20.83 -2.82 19.02
N GLY A 864 19.97 -2.80 17.99
CA GLY A 864 18.72 -3.56 17.94
C GLY A 864 17.50 -2.64 17.86
N LEU A 865 16.50 -2.91 18.70
CA LEU A 865 15.31 -2.07 18.87
C LEU A 865 15.42 -1.31 20.20
N ALA A 866 15.27 0.01 20.16
CA ALA A 866 15.11 0.82 21.36
C ALA A 866 13.70 0.67 21.89
N MET A 867 13.57 0.49 23.20
CA MET A 867 12.30 0.43 23.90
C MET A 867 12.35 1.28 25.16
N THR A 868 11.22 1.83 25.59
CA THR A 868 11.07 2.43 26.93
C THR A 868 9.98 1.76 27.73
N TYR A 869 10.05 1.92 29.05
CA TYR A 869 8.95 1.64 29.98
C TYR A 869 8.96 2.66 31.12
N CYS A 870 7.83 2.82 31.81
CA CYS A 870 7.71 3.69 32.97
C CYS A 870 7.80 2.89 34.28
N SER A 871 8.56 3.43 35.24
CA SER A 871 8.68 2.89 36.61
C SER A 871 8.19 3.92 37.62
N ASN A 872 7.28 3.53 38.51
CA ASN A 872 6.58 4.42 39.44
C ASN A 872 6.23 3.72 40.77
N THR A 873 5.64 4.47 41.70
CA THR A 873 5.19 4.00 43.02
C THR A 873 3.82 4.56 43.43
N PHE A 874 3.04 3.76 44.18
CA PHE A 874 1.83 4.20 44.88
C PHE A 874 2.14 5.05 46.13
N ASP A 875 3.40 5.11 46.60
CA ASP A 875 3.81 6.03 47.66
C ASP A 875 4.09 7.44 47.13
N ILE A 876 3.05 8.28 47.20
CA ILE A 876 3.11 9.71 46.82
C ILE A 876 4.28 10.43 47.54
N LYS A 877 4.62 10.06 48.78
CA LYS A 877 5.70 10.75 49.51
C LYS A 877 7.06 10.46 48.90
N HIS A 878 7.30 9.21 48.50
CA HIS A 878 8.51 8.85 47.75
C HIS A 878 8.53 9.54 46.39
N LEU A 879 7.42 9.49 45.65
CA LEU A 879 7.31 10.12 44.32
C LEU A 879 7.63 11.62 44.33
N ILE A 880 7.17 12.36 45.35
CA ILE A 880 7.43 13.79 45.51
C ILE A 880 8.80 14.07 46.15
N GLY A 881 9.31 13.13 46.96
CA GLY A 881 10.54 13.28 47.73
C GLY A 881 11.82 12.91 46.98
N SER A 882 11.71 12.25 45.83
CA SER A 882 12.83 11.68 45.07
C SER A 882 12.63 11.82 43.55
N LEU A 883 13.73 11.79 42.80
CA LEU A 883 13.76 11.83 41.32
C LEU A 883 14.24 10.51 40.69
N ASP A 884 14.31 9.44 41.48
CA ASP A 884 14.75 8.10 41.04
C ASP A 884 13.71 7.33 40.21
N LEU A 885 12.44 7.75 40.30
CA LEU A 885 11.30 7.16 39.60
C LEU A 885 10.56 8.19 38.74
N TYR A 886 9.63 7.71 37.92
CA TYR A 886 8.74 8.51 37.08
C TYR A 886 9.45 9.27 35.95
N PHE A 887 10.48 8.62 35.40
CA PHE A 887 11.07 8.91 34.11
C PHE A 887 10.97 7.63 33.27
N PRO A 888 10.78 7.72 31.94
CA PRO A 888 10.88 6.53 31.10
C PRO A 888 12.31 5.98 31.15
N ARG A 889 12.43 4.65 31.15
CA ARG A 889 13.70 3.91 31.20
C ARG A 889 13.90 3.14 29.91
N PHE A 890 15.11 3.22 29.34
CA PHE A 890 15.48 2.61 28.08
C PHE A 890 15.93 1.16 28.22
N LEU A 891 15.55 0.38 27.22
CA LEU A 891 16.01 -0.97 26.95
C LEU A 891 16.55 -1.03 25.52
N GLN A 892 17.58 -1.86 25.31
CA GLN A 892 17.97 -2.34 23.99
C GLN A 892 17.50 -3.77 23.83
N VAL A 893 16.79 -4.04 22.74
CA VAL A 893 16.21 -5.37 22.46
C VAL A 893 16.79 -5.93 21.17
N LYS A 894 17.34 -7.14 21.26
CA LYS A 894 17.83 -7.90 20.12
C LYS A 894 16.91 -9.07 19.84
N PHE A 895 16.49 -9.17 18.58
CA PHE A 895 15.77 -10.34 18.10
C PHE A 895 16.78 -11.35 17.56
N SER A 896 16.71 -12.57 18.06
CA SER A 896 17.42 -13.70 17.47
C SER A 896 16.48 -14.40 16.49
N GLN A 897 16.93 -14.55 15.25
CA GLN A 897 16.30 -15.53 14.36
C GLN A 897 16.51 -16.90 15.01
N SER A 898 15.44 -17.67 15.21
CA SER A 898 15.61 -19.10 15.43
C SER A 898 16.44 -19.59 14.27
N LYS A 899 17.66 -20.08 14.53
CA LYS A 899 18.41 -20.81 13.51
C LYS A 899 17.45 -21.88 13.00
N ALA A 900 17.12 -21.80 11.71
CA ALA A 900 16.53 -22.95 11.04
C ALA A 900 17.44 -24.16 11.38
N PRO A 901 16.87 -25.28 11.87
CA PRO A 901 17.66 -26.47 12.14
C PRO A 901 18.43 -26.97 10.92
#